data_AF-A0A0G2G5G9-F1
#
_entry.id   AF-A0A0G2G5G9-F1
#
_cell.length_a   1.000
_cell.length_b   1.000
_cell.length_c   1.000
_cell.angle_alpha   90.00
_cell.angle_beta   90.00
_cell.angle_gamma   90.00
#
_symmetry.space_group_name_H-M   'P 1'
#
loop_
_entity.id
_entity.type
_entity.pdbx_description
1 polymer ?
#
loop_
_entity_poly.entity_id
_entity_poly.type
_entity_poly.pdbx_seq_one_letter_code
_entity_poly.pdbx_strand_id
1 'polypeptide(L)'
;MIVRPALPLACALASTLIASLACAFSVPAAPGSKSLLRSSSHSRPLTGKFLHITDFHPDPFYKTYGSTSKDGACHRGHGPAGYYGAETSGCDSPLTLVNATFDWIRDNIRDDIDFIIWTGDSARHDNDEKYPRSDEQVIQLNELIDSKFREVFARSDDDDDDPTNDFIIPIVPTFGNNDILPHNIFLEGPNRWTSTYLNLWRSMIPEEQRHQFQRGGWFQVEVIPNKLAVFSLNTMYFFDSNSAVDGCAMKSEPGYEHMEWLRIQLQILRERGMKAMLIGHVPPARTENKQSWDETCWQKYALWQRQYRDVIVASLYGHMNIDHFQLQDFNDIRPSTEKGKMKGSLKQDISLDPSSDVSIMGAPDYLMDLRNEWANLPSPKKKKSAKATEEDDYEEPLLDRLQDFVGWKKGKKGNDRFLEEIGGPWGERFSYSLIGPSIVPNYFPTLRVFDYNITGLESLGGLEQPRHVPGERLQEIFERDLEDAYEDGDDDDEFSSTKKSKHEESSKKKKKHKKKKYKFTVPKPPSKSSPPGPAYSPQTLSLVGYTQYFANLTRLNNDFLKSAAYLATTSSAASDNTTVNPTSLLYADYTEGDDADFGDGFGAQRWRNGKHHGKKPKHPTPHPLPFEFEVFYQTHNKSDPFKLKDLTMRSYIDLARRIGNFNEKSSGGGKNHKRNKKTRELGGVEEADAGTLELEDVLEEENDEYYEVHETDDDEEDWDEEVDAEKKKKKNKKNKHRKKGPKHHVWYTFIERAFVGTMSRDEIDERFGWIPGPTEADVTYESPSPPSADNVDLGDGEL
;
A
#
# COMPACT_ATOMS: atom_id res chain seq x y z
N MET A 1 31.71 67.69 -2.13
CA MET A 1 33.13 67.78 -2.52
C MET A 1 33.46 66.50 -3.27
N ILE A 2 33.37 66.51 -4.61
CA ILE A 2 34.49 66.58 -5.60
C ILE A 2 35.04 65.16 -5.85
N VAL A 3 35.10 64.56 -7.05
CA VAL A 3 34.81 64.94 -8.45
C VAL A 3 34.76 63.64 -9.30
N ARG A 4 33.89 63.56 -10.34
CA ARG A 4 33.96 62.65 -11.52
C ARG A 4 34.84 63.29 -12.62
N PRO A 5 35.41 62.58 -13.61
CA PRO A 5 34.73 62.33 -14.92
C PRO A 5 35.11 60.94 -15.55
N ALA A 6 34.26 60.21 -16.31
CA ALA A 6 33.65 60.37 -17.66
C ALA A 6 34.54 59.96 -18.88
N LEU A 7 34.22 58.80 -19.50
CA LEU A 7 34.03 58.39 -20.95
C LEU A 7 34.92 59.00 -22.10
N PRO A 8 34.88 58.54 -23.40
CA PRO A 8 34.73 57.22 -24.08
C PRO A 8 35.55 57.09 -25.43
N LEU A 9 35.08 56.24 -26.39
CA LEU A 9 35.47 55.98 -27.82
C LEU A 9 36.44 54.78 -28.06
N ALA A 10 36.43 54.02 -29.18
CA ALA A 10 35.50 53.68 -30.26
C ALA A 10 36.23 52.75 -31.27
N CYS A 11 35.48 51.87 -31.95
CA CYS A 11 35.62 51.41 -33.34
C CYS A 11 36.78 50.51 -33.86
N ALA A 12 36.35 49.66 -34.82
CA ALA A 12 37.03 48.98 -35.96
C ALA A 12 37.63 47.58 -35.69
N LEU A 13 37.07 46.46 -36.19
CA LEU A 13 36.89 45.96 -37.57
C LEU A 13 38.19 45.62 -38.36
N ALA A 14 38.10 44.48 -39.04
CA ALA A 14 38.97 43.87 -40.08
C ALA A 14 40.09 42.94 -39.56
N SER A 15 39.92 41.61 -39.64
CA SER A 15 40.07 40.76 -40.84
C SER A 15 41.48 40.77 -41.43
N THR A 16 42.18 39.62 -41.38
CA THR A 16 42.79 38.99 -42.57
C THR A 16 43.35 37.60 -42.24
N LEU A 17 42.98 36.65 -43.11
CA LEU A 17 43.51 35.30 -43.23
C LEU A 17 45.02 35.30 -43.50
N ILE A 18 45.75 34.30 -42.98
CA ILE A 18 46.74 33.55 -43.78
C ILE A 18 46.60 32.06 -43.47
N ALA A 19 46.49 31.29 -44.55
CA ALA A 19 46.35 29.84 -44.58
C ALA A 19 47.71 29.12 -44.54
N SER A 20 47.69 27.93 -43.92
CA SER A 20 48.36 26.68 -44.31
C SER A 20 49.88 26.65 -44.59
N LEU A 21 50.61 25.79 -43.87
CA LEU A 21 51.41 24.73 -44.51
C LEU A 21 51.75 23.58 -43.53
N ALA A 22 51.96 22.41 -44.10
CA ALA A 22 51.91 21.10 -43.49
C ALA A 22 53.26 20.57 -42.94
N CYS A 23 53.11 19.50 -42.15
CA CYS A 23 53.97 18.33 -42.02
C CYS A 23 55.21 18.35 -41.09
N ALA A 24 55.21 17.30 -40.26
CA ALA A 24 56.28 16.29 -40.10
C ALA A 24 57.21 16.35 -38.87
N PHE A 25 56.93 15.40 -37.97
CA PHE A 25 57.86 14.51 -37.26
C PHE A 25 58.71 15.02 -36.06
N SER A 26 58.21 14.63 -34.87
CA SER A 26 58.86 13.86 -33.79
C SER A 26 60.16 14.35 -33.14
N VAL A 27 60.16 14.42 -31.80
CA VAL A 27 61.26 14.03 -30.88
C VAL A 27 60.72 14.01 -29.42
N PRO A 28 61.31 13.24 -28.48
CA PRO A 28 60.61 12.36 -27.55
C PRO A 28 60.46 12.86 -26.10
N ALA A 29 59.76 12.03 -25.33
CA ALA A 29 59.38 12.13 -23.94
C ALA A 29 60.48 12.55 -22.95
N ALA A 30 60.08 13.31 -21.94
CA ALA A 30 60.73 13.45 -20.64
C ALA A 30 59.73 13.08 -19.51
N PRO A 31 60.21 12.51 -18.39
CA PRO A 31 59.46 11.63 -17.51
C PRO A 31 58.62 12.38 -16.47
N GLY A 32 57.58 11.68 -15.99
CA GLY A 32 56.43 12.25 -15.32
C GLY A 32 56.64 12.88 -13.95
N SER A 33 55.87 13.93 -13.70
CA SER A 33 55.31 14.19 -12.38
C SER A 33 53.98 13.44 -12.30
N LYS A 34 53.92 12.43 -11.43
CA LYS A 34 52.65 11.80 -11.02
C LYS A 34 51.80 12.87 -10.33
N SER A 35 50.95 13.56 -11.09
CA SER A 35 49.74 14.13 -10.52
C SER A 35 48.83 12.94 -10.23
N LEU A 36 48.79 12.56 -8.95
CA LEU A 36 47.77 11.67 -8.41
C LEU A 36 46.42 12.36 -8.64
N LEU A 37 45.81 12.09 -9.79
CA LEU A 37 44.36 12.10 -9.93
C LEU A 37 43.85 11.12 -8.87
N ARG A 38 43.43 11.65 -7.73
CA ARG A 38 42.68 10.90 -6.73
C ARG A 38 41.29 10.66 -7.32
N SER A 39 41.20 9.68 -8.21
CA SER A 39 39.96 9.02 -8.56
C SER A 39 39.50 8.24 -7.33
N SER A 40 38.61 8.80 -6.54
CA SER A 40 37.97 8.04 -5.47
C SER A 40 36.54 8.53 -5.20
N SER A 41 35.68 8.60 -6.21
CA SER A 41 34.25 8.34 -5.99
C SER A 41 34.07 6.82 -6.05
N HIS A 42 34.44 6.14 -4.96
CA HIS A 42 34.05 4.74 -4.81
C HIS A 42 32.55 4.73 -4.55
N SER A 43 31.74 4.59 -5.62
CA SER A 43 30.31 4.33 -5.45
C SER A 43 30.17 3.06 -4.63
N ARG A 44 29.40 3.12 -3.54
CA ARG A 44 29.14 1.96 -2.68
C ARG A 44 28.65 0.78 -3.55
N PRO A 45 29.08 -0.46 -3.27
CA PRO A 45 28.45 -1.62 -3.91
C PRO A 45 26.98 -1.66 -3.50
N LEU A 46 26.10 -2.06 -4.43
CA LEU A 46 24.68 -2.23 -4.13
C LEU A 46 24.49 -3.36 -3.12
N THR A 47 23.69 -3.11 -2.08
CA THR A 47 23.35 -4.12 -1.07
C THR A 47 22.12 -4.93 -1.44
N GLY A 48 21.31 -4.42 -2.37
CA GLY A 48 20.04 -5.02 -2.74
C GLY A 48 18.94 -4.73 -1.72
N LYS A 49 19.06 -3.64 -0.95
CA LYS A 49 18.07 -3.25 0.05
C LYS A 49 17.65 -1.79 -0.06
N PHE A 50 16.40 -1.47 0.27
CA PHE A 50 15.93 -0.09 0.41
C PHE A 50 14.95 0.07 1.57
N LEU A 51 14.92 1.27 2.15
CA LEU A 51 14.02 1.62 3.25
C LEU A 51 12.72 2.23 2.70
N HIS A 52 11.57 1.78 3.22
CA HIS A 52 10.29 2.47 3.10
C HIS A 52 9.83 2.92 4.50
N ILE A 53 9.63 4.23 4.64
CA ILE A 53 9.19 4.89 5.88
C ILE A 53 8.15 5.97 5.57
N THR A 54 7.17 6.16 6.46
CA THR A 54 5.99 7.01 6.18
C THR A 54 5.32 7.51 7.45
N ASP A 55 4.54 8.59 7.33
CA ASP A 55 3.58 9.06 8.33
C ASP A 55 4.24 9.27 9.71
N PHE A 56 5.16 10.25 9.79
CA PHE A 56 5.89 10.58 11.02
C PHE A 56 5.03 11.35 12.01
N HIS A 57 4.26 12.33 11.53
CA HIS A 57 3.46 13.25 12.35
C HIS A 57 4.13 13.73 13.65
N PRO A 58 5.32 14.37 13.61
CA PRO A 58 5.91 15.02 14.77
C PRO A 58 4.97 16.06 15.37
N ASP A 59 4.71 15.92 16.66
CA ASP A 59 3.94 16.86 17.46
C ASP A 59 4.83 17.52 18.53
N PRO A 60 5.20 18.80 18.32
CA PRO A 60 5.96 19.58 19.29
C PRO A 60 5.20 19.89 20.59
N PHE A 61 3.87 19.74 20.61
CA PHE A 61 3.03 20.02 21.77
C PHE A 61 2.81 18.80 22.66
N TYR A 62 3.23 17.61 22.21
CA TYR A 62 3.13 16.38 22.96
C TYR A 62 3.75 16.52 24.35
N LYS A 63 3.01 16.12 25.38
CA LYS A 63 3.50 16.05 26.75
C LYS A 63 3.48 14.63 27.26
N THR A 64 4.65 14.15 27.66
CA THR A 64 4.74 12.91 28.43
C THR A 64 3.89 13.03 29.70
N TYR A 65 3.13 11.98 29.96
CA TYR A 65 2.09 11.87 30.98
C TYR A 65 0.95 12.88 30.85
N GLY A 66 0.74 13.43 29.64
CA GLY A 66 -0.49 14.11 29.25
C GLY A 66 -1.69 13.15 29.16
N SER A 67 -2.90 13.73 29.17
CA SER A 67 -4.13 12.96 28.97
C SER A 67 -4.29 12.59 27.50
N THR A 68 -4.58 11.31 27.24
CA THR A 68 -4.92 10.79 25.90
C THR A 68 -6.41 10.96 25.58
N SER A 69 -7.19 11.66 26.40
CA SER A 69 -8.58 12.02 26.08
C SER A 69 -8.66 13.07 24.98
N LYS A 70 -9.82 13.23 24.31
CA LYS A 70 -10.02 14.25 23.24
C LYS A 70 -9.69 15.65 23.76
N ASP A 71 -10.19 15.96 24.96
CA ASP A 71 -9.85 17.19 25.67
C ASP A 71 -8.42 17.26 26.17
N GLY A 72 -7.71 16.14 26.24
CA GLY A 72 -6.30 16.09 26.61
C GLY A 72 -5.40 16.40 25.42
N ALA A 73 -5.78 15.88 24.25
CA ALA A 73 -5.03 15.88 23.01
C ALA A 73 -3.56 15.45 23.16
N CYS A 74 -3.19 14.80 24.26
CA CYS A 74 -1.81 14.49 24.64
C CYS A 74 -0.94 15.75 24.92
N HIS A 75 -1.52 16.95 24.87
CA HIS A 75 -0.85 18.23 25.14
C HIS A 75 -1.08 18.74 26.57
N ARG A 76 -2.10 18.22 27.26
CA ARG A 76 -2.59 18.75 28.55
C ARG A 76 -3.21 17.68 29.44
N GLY A 77 -3.49 18.06 30.69
CA GLY A 77 -3.99 17.16 31.71
C GLY A 77 -2.92 16.16 32.17
N HIS A 78 -3.37 15.11 32.87
CA HIS A 78 -2.51 14.03 33.33
C HIS A 78 -3.09 12.69 32.91
N GLY A 79 -2.28 11.82 32.32
CA GLY A 79 -2.74 10.56 31.78
C GLY A 79 -1.62 9.68 31.23
N PRO A 80 -1.96 8.72 30.35
CA PRO A 80 -1.09 7.62 30.01
C PRO A 80 -0.15 7.88 28.82
N ALA A 81 -0.02 9.14 28.37
CA ALA A 81 0.86 9.47 27.25
C ALA A 81 2.33 9.11 27.59
N GLY A 82 2.91 8.14 26.90
CA GLY A 82 4.26 7.63 27.20
C GLY A 82 5.39 8.56 26.74
N TYR A 83 6.63 8.22 27.10
CA TYR A 83 7.80 9.00 26.67
C TYR A 83 8.04 8.92 25.16
N TYR A 84 7.87 7.75 24.55
CA TYR A 84 8.02 7.51 23.11
C TYR A 84 6.69 7.56 22.35
N GLY A 85 5.62 8.04 22.98
CA GLY A 85 4.29 8.08 22.37
C GLY A 85 3.27 7.23 23.11
N ALA A 86 2.04 7.25 22.60
CA ALA A 86 0.92 6.52 23.18
C ALA A 86 0.26 5.66 22.10
N GLU A 87 0.61 4.38 22.06
CA GLU A 87 0.08 3.45 21.07
C GLU A 87 -1.46 3.38 21.13
N THR A 88 -2.09 3.12 19.98
CA THR A 88 -3.56 2.92 19.84
C THR A 88 -4.42 4.13 20.19
N SER A 89 -3.82 5.29 20.44
CA SER A 89 -4.51 6.53 20.73
C SER A 89 -4.68 7.41 19.48
N GLY A 90 -5.22 8.62 19.65
CA GLY A 90 -5.22 9.70 18.66
C GLY A 90 -4.03 10.67 18.80
N CYS A 91 -3.04 10.35 19.64
CA CYS A 91 -1.85 11.18 19.76
C CYS A 91 -0.96 11.05 18.53
N ASP A 92 -0.34 12.17 18.16
CA ASP A 92 0.77 12.20 17.21
C ASP A 92 2.12 11.86 17.87
N SER A 93 3.18 11.78 17.06
CA SER A 93 4.51 11.35 17.51
C SER A 93 5.20 12.42 18.34
N PRO A 94 5.64 12.13 19.57
CA PRO A 94 6.55 13.05 20.25
C PRO A 94 7.89 13.13 19.51
N LEU A 95 8.58 14.27 19.64
CA LEU A 95 9.92 14.45 19.06
C LEU A 95 10.94 13.41 19.55
N THR A 96 10.75 12.86 20.74
CA THR A 96 11.55 11.77 21.30
C THR A 96 11.46 10.50 20.46
N LEU A 97 10.27 10.14 19.94
CA LEU A 97 10.09 9.00 19.05
C LEU A 97 10.76 9.23 17.70
N VAL A 98 10.59 10.44 17.13
CA VAL A 98 11.22 10.80 15.85
C VAL A 98 12.74 10.73 15.97
N ASN A 99 13.32 11.35 17.00
CA ASN A 99 14.77 11.29 17.24
C ASN A 99 15.27 9.85 17.40
N ALA A 100 14.60 9.07 18.26
CA ALA A 100 14.99 7.69 18.50
C ALA A 100 14.86 6.80 17.25
N THR A 101 13.90 7.10 16.37
CA THR A 101 13.75 6.42 15.08
C THR A 101 14.95 6.67 14.18
N PHE A 102 15.36 7.92 14.00
CA PHE A 102 16.51 8.26 13.17
C PHE A 102 17.85 7.82 13.79
N ASP A 103 17.98 7.86 15.12
CA ASP A 103 19.13 7.27 15.82
C ASP A 103 19.25 5.77 15.54
N TRP A 104 18.14 5.04 15.63
CA TRP A 104 18.14 3.61 15.32
C TRP A 104 18.48 3.36 13.84
N ILE A 105 17.94 4.14 12.91
CA ILE A 105 18.26 4.02 11.47
C ILE A 105 19.75 4.22 11.23
N ARG A 106 20.34 5.27 11.82
CA ARG A 106 21.77 5.57 11.73
C ARG A 106 22.62 4.40 12.20
N ASP A 107 22.26 3.82 13.34
CA ASP A 107 23.10 2.85 14.04
C ASP A 107 22.92 1.42 13.53
N ASN A 108 21.84 1.11 12.79
CA ASN A 108 21.49 -0.27 12.41
C ASN A 108 21.39 -0.54 10.91
N ILE A 109 20.90 0.40 10.09
CA ILE A 109 20.58 0.10 8.67
C ILE A 109 21.16 1.10 7.65
N ARG A 110 21.67 2.25 8.11
CA ARG A 110 22.17 3.35 7.26
C ARG A 110 23.12 2.90 6.15
N ASP A 111 24.05 2.01 6.49
CA ASP A 111 25.11 1.57 5.58
C ASP A 111 24.71 0.32 4.77
N ASP A 112 23.55 -0.27 5.08
CA ASP A 112 23.04 -1.51 4.47
C ASP A 112 21.96 -1.28 3.41
N ILE A 113 21.60 -0.03 3.12
CA ILE A 113 20.54 0.33 2.15
C ILE A 113 21.08 1.18 1.00
N ASP A 114 20.44 1.02 -0.17
CA ASP A 114 20.83 1.67 -1.43
C ASP A 114 20.09 2.98 -1.69
N PHE A 115 18.84 3.11 -1.22
CA PHE A 115 18.00 4.31 -1.34
C PHE A 115 16.84 4.28 -0.32
N ILE A 116 16.15 5.42 -0.17
CA ILE A 116 15.02 5.60 0.74
C ILE A 116 13.78 6.06 -0.02
N ILE A 117 12.64 5.45 0.30
CA ILE A 117 11.30 5.90 -0.09
C ILE A 117 10.62 6.48 1.16
N TRP A 118 10.29 7.77 1.10
CA TRP A 118 9.59 8.48 2.16
C TRP A 118 8.21 8.91 1.67
N THR A 119 7.15 8.23 2.10
CA THR A 119 5.80 8.44 1.56
C THR A 119 4.97 9.54 2.27
N GLY A 120 5.62 10.59 2.78
CA GLY A 120 4.95 11.81 3.26
C GLY A 120 4.37 11.76 4.67
N ASP A 121 3.53 12.74 4.98
CA ASP A 121 2.85 13.01 6.26
C ASP A 121 3.83 13.27 7.41
N SER A 122 4.51 14.41 7.28
CA SER A 122 5.45 14.95 8.27
C SER A 122 4.91 16.11 9.08
N ALA A 123 3.74 16.65 8.73
CA ALA A 123 3.02 17.54 9.63
C ALA A 123 2.04 16.75 10.53
N ARG A 124 1.94 17.15 11.81
CA ARG A 124 0.94 16.60 12.75
C ARG A 124 -0.49 16.79 12.25
N HIS A 125 -1.41 16.00 12.79
CA HIS A 125 -2.84 16.21 12.65
C HIS A 125 -3.29 17.45 13.41
N ASP A 126 -4.45 17.97 13.02
CA ASP A 126 -5.08 19.12 13.70
C ASP A 126 -6.05 18.68 14.81
N ASN A 127 -5.56 17.82 15.71
CA ASN A 127 -6.40 17.16 16.73
C ASN A 127 -6.67 18.02 17.98
N ASP A 128 -6.01 19.16 18.15
CA ASP A 128 -6.24 20.10 19.27
C ASP A 128 -6.60 21.50 18.75
N GLU A 129 -7.88 21.87 18.86
CA GLU A 129 -8.39 23.18 18.46
C GLU A 129 -7.66 24.37 19.13
N LYS A 130 -7.00 24.15 20.27
CA LYS A 130 -6.21 25.19 20.96
C LYS A 130 -4.87 25.48 20.28
N TYR A 131 -4.37 24.50 19.54
CA TYR A 131 -3.15 24.59 18.76
C TYR A 131 -3.49 24.21 17.32
N PRO A 132 -4.22 25.06 16.58
CA PRO A 132 -4.53 24.78 15.19
C PRO A 132 -3.25 24.77 14.35
N ARG A 133 -3.17 23.88 13.37
CA ARG A 133 -2.02 23.77 12.46
C ARG A 133 -1.99 24.96 11.51
N SER A 134 -0.85 25.65 11.45
CA SER A 134 -0.62 26.77 10.52
C SER A 134 0.30 26.36 9.37
N ASP A 135 0.31 27.16 8.29
CA ASP A 135 1.22 26.95 7.16
C ASP A 135 2.69 26.93 7.61
N GLU A 136 3.06 27.81 8.55
CA GLU A 136 4.40 27.88 9.11
C GLU A 136 4.77 26.61 9.88
N GLN A 137 3.82 26.05 10.65
CA GLN A 137 4.05 24.78 11.34
C GLN A 137 4.21 23.62 10.36
N VAL A 138 3.41 23.54 9.29
CA VAL A 138 3.57 22.51 8.26
C VAL A 138 4.98 22.53 7.68
N ILE A 139 5.48 23.73 7.36
CA ILE A 139 6.82 23.93 6.81
C ILE A 139 7.89 23.52 7.84
N GLN A 140 7.81 24.02 9.07
CA GLN A 140 8.77 23.71 10.14
C GLN A 140 8.86 22.21 10.46
N LEU A 141 7.72 21.50 10.44
CA LEU A 141 7.71 20.07 10.69
C LEU A 141 8.30 19.26 9.52
N ASN A 142 8.11 19.73 8.29
CA ASN A 142 8.77 19.15 7.12
C ASN A 142 10.28 19.44 7.10
N GLU A 143 10.69 20.66 7.48
CA GLU A 143 12.10 21.02 7.70
C GLU A 143 12.74 20.15 8.80
N LEU A 144 12.00 19.86 9.87
CA LEU A 144 12.45 18.97 10.93
C LEU A 144 12.76 17.57 10.37
N ILE A 145 11.83 16.96 9.62
CA ILE A 145 12.07 15.62 9.06
C ILE A 145 13.19 15.64 8.00
N ASP A 146 13.26 16.67 7.14
CA ASP A 146 14.40 16.84 6.21
C ASP A 146 15.73 16.92 6.97
N SER A 147 15.79 17.69 8.05
CA SER A 147 17.00 17.82 8.87
C SER A 147 17.41 16.48 9.50
N LYS A 148 16.45 15.63 9.89
CA LYS A 148 16.73 14.30 10.43
C LYS A 148 17.32 13.37 9.37
N PHE A 149 16.81 13.43 8.13
CA PHE A 149 17.44 12.72 7.03
C PHE A 149 18.86 13.23 6.75
N ARG A 150 19.10 14.54 6.80
CA ARG A 150 20.45 15.12 6.65
C ARG A 150 21.39 14.67 7.77
N GLU A 151 20.95 14.69 9.02
CA GLU A 151 21.75 14.23 10.17
C GLU A 151 22.27 12.79 9.97
N VAL A 152 21.48 11.92 9.35
CA VAL A 152 21.85 10.51 9.14
C VAL A 152 22.57 10.29 7.81
N PHE A 153 22.10 10.90 6.72
CA PHE A 153 22.50 10.54 5.35
C PHE A 153 23.26 11.64 4.60
N ALA A 154 23.49 12.83 5.19
CA ALA A 154 24.33 13.83 4.53
C ALA A 154 25.77 13.36 4.41
N ARG A 155 26.43 13.78 3.33
CA ARG A 155 27.85 13.58 3.10
C ARG A 155 28.67 14.53 3.98
N SER A 156 29.84 14.07 4.41
CA SER A 156 30.75 14.87 5.24
C SER A 156 31.69 15.78 4.44
N ASP A 157 31.73 15.63 3.11
CA ASP A 157 32.69 16.26 2.18
C ASP A 157 32.08 17.37 1.30
N ASP A 158 31.06 18.07 1.82
CA ASP A 158 30.21 19.03 1.09
C ASP A 158 30.87 20.42 0.89
N ASP A 159 32.01 20.44 0.20
CA ASP A 159 32.66 21.66 -0.33
C ASP A 159 32.34 21.87 -1.84
N ASP A 160 31.40 21.11 -2.43
CA ASP A 160 30.99 21.26 -3.83
C ASP A 160 29.72 22.13 -4.00
N ASP A 161 29.63 22.85 -5.12
CA ASP A 161 28.49 23.72 -5.43
C ASP A 161 27.29 22.93 -6.02
N ASP A 162 27.29 21.59 -5.98
CA ASP A 162 26.26 20.74 -6.57
C ASP A 162 25.26 20.24 -5.51
N PRO A 163 24.09 20.91 -5.38
CA PRO A 163 23.10 20.54 -4.39
C PRO A 163 22.47 19.16 -4.63
N THR A 164 22.78 18.46 -5.73
CA THR A 164 22.22 17.14 -6.05
C THR A 164 23.06 15.97 -5.54
N ASN A 165 24.17 16.27 -4.86
CA ASN A 165 25.11 15.28 -4.33
C ASN A 165 25.23 15.31 -2.79
N ASP A 166 24.40 16.07 -2.08
CA ASP A 166 24.46 16.24 -0.61
C ASP A 166 24.30 14.92 0.19
N PHE A 167 23.62 13.91 -0.36
CA PHE A 167 23.27 12.68 0.35
C PHE A 167 24.09 11.48 -0.09
N ILE A 168 24.44 10.61 0.88
CA ILE A 168 25.19 9.38 0.63
C ILE A 168 24.40 8.35 -0.20
N ILE A 169 23.06 8.42 -0.17
CA ILE A 169 22.10 7.63 -0.94
C ILE A 169 20.93 8.51 -1.38
N PRO A 170 20.24 8.17 -2.49
CA PRO A 170 19.03 8.88 -2.91
C PRO A 170 17.89 8.73 -1.90
N ILE A 171 17.18 9.83 -1.65
CA ILE A 171 15.97 9.89 -0.83
C ILE A 171 14.85 10.42 -1.73
N VAL A 172 13.75 9.68 -1.82
CA VAL A 172 12.63 10.04 -2.72
C VAL A 172 11.38 10.31 -1.88
N PRO A 173 11.09 11.59 -1.58
CA PRO A 173 9.89 11.99 -0.84
C PRO A 173 8.63 12.06 -1.72
N THR A 174 7.44 12.04 -1.08
CA THR A 174 6.16 12.44 -1.67
C THR A 174 5.37 13.29 -0.68
N PHE A 175 4.41 14.07 -1.18
CA PHE A 175 3.44 14.79 -0.36
C PHE A 175 2.50 13.83 0.35
N GLY A 176 2.31 14.05 1.65
CA GLY A 176 1.14 13.56 2.35
C GLY A 176 -0.03 14.55 2.34
N ASN A 177 -1.19 14.11 2.82
CA ASN A 177 -2.39 14.94 2.86
C ASN A 177 -2.42 15.90 4.07
N ASN A 178 -1.58 15.63 5.08
CA ASN A 178 -1.32 16.53 6.21
C ASN A 178 -0.21 17.55 5.93
N ASP A 179 0.62 17.30 4.91
CA ASP A 179 1.73 18.17 4.49
C ASP A 179 1.30 19.44 3.75
N ILE A 180 -0.01 19.69 3.69
CA ILE A 180 -0.61 20.85 3.04
C ILE A 180 -1.78 21.41 3.85
N LEU A 181 -2.02 22.70 3.65
CA LEU A 181 -3.21 23.39 4.15
C LEU A 181 -3.94 24.13 3.00
N PRO A 182 -5.29 24.10 3.00
CA PRO A 182 -6.16 23.33 3.91
C PRO A 182 -5.97 21.81 3.78
N HIS A 183 -6.27 21.05 4.84
CA HIS A 183 -6.13 19.59 4.84
C HIS A 183 -6.84 18.99 3.62
N ASN A 184 -6.20 18.02 2.95
CA ASN A 184 -6.71 17.34 1.75
C ASN A 184 -6.88 18.19 0.49
N ILE A 185 -6.77 19.52 0.56
CA ILE A 185 -7.04 20.43 -0.55
C ILE A 185 -5.75 20.85 -1.23
N PHE A 186 -5.35 20.13 -2.28
CA PHE A 186 -4.20 20.47 -3.13
C PHE A 186 -4.67 21.08 -4.45
N LEU A 187 -4.35 22.36 -4.67
CA LEU A 187 -4.73 23.09 -5.89
C LEU A 187 -3.81 22.76 -7.08
N GLU A 188 -4.26 23.03 -8.31
CA GLU A 188 -3.39 22.96 -9.51
C GLU A 188 -2.09 23.77 -9.29
N GLY A 189 -0.96 23.24 -9.76
CA GLY A 189 0.33 23.92 -9.73
C GLY A 189 0.57 24.77 -11.00
N PRO A 190 1.56 25.69 -10.97
CA PRO A 190 2.36 26.08 -9.82
C PRO A 190 1.56 26.78 -8.73
N ASN A 191 1.79 26.35 -7.49
CA ASN A 191 1.17 26.92 -6.30
C ASN A 191 2.22 27.11 -5.19
N ARG A 192 1.80 27.67 -4.05
CA ARG A 192 2.69 27.91 -2.91
C ARG A 192 3.37 26.64 -2.42
N TRP A 193 2.64 25.52 -2.32
CA TRP A 193 3.17 24.26 -1.80
C TRP A 193 4.22 23.68 -2.74
N THR A 194 3.94 23.60 -4.04
CA THR A 194 4.94 23.16 -5.04
C THR A 194 6.22 24.02 -5.01
N SER A 195 6.11 25.32 -4.75
CA SER A 195 7.28 26.21 -4.67
C SER A 195 8.04 26.04 -3.35
N THR A 196 7.34 25.92 -2.23
CA THR A 196 7.93 25.70 -0.90
C THR A 196 8.67 24.37 -0.84
N TYR A 197 8.02 23.28 -1.26
CA TYR A 197 8.63 21.95 -1.24
C TYR A 197 9.75 21.78 -2.26
N LEU A 198 9.74 22.55 -3.36
CA LEU A 198 10.88 22.58 -4.27
C LEU A 198 12.13 23.14 -3.59
N ASN A 199 11.97 24.09 -2.68
CA ASN A 199 13.09 24.63 -1.90
C ASN A 199 13.53 23.66 -0.81
N LEU A 200 12.58 23.04 -0.10
CA LEU A 200 12.87 22.05 0.96
C LEU A 200 13.59 20.82 0.40
N TRP A 201 13.03 20.22 -0.65
CA TRP A 201 13.54 18.99 -1.25
C TRP A 201 14.50 19.25 -2.41
N ARG A 202 15.09 20.45 -2.49
CA ARG A 202 15.92 20.85 -3.64
C ARG A 202 17.07 19.88 -3.93
N SER A 203 17.64 19.29 -2.88
CA SER A 203 18.73 18.32 -2.97
C SER A 203 18.28 16.87 -3.18
N MET A 204 16.99 16.59 -2.99
CA MET A 204 16.38 15.29 -3.28
C MET A 204 15.74 15.24 -4.68
N ILE A 205 15.51 16.40 -5.31
CA ILE A 205 14.88 16.53 -6.63
C ILE A 205 15.96 16.88 -7.68
N PRO A 206 16.21 15.98 -8.66
CA PRO A 206 17.14 16.24 -9.76
C PRO A 206 16.78 17.52 -10.50
N GLU A 207 17.79 18.27 -10.97
CA GLU A 207 17.59 19.58 -11.58
C GLU A 207 16.63 19.55 -12.76
N GLU A 208 16.76 18.55 -13.62
CA GLU A 208 15.92 18.31 -14.79
C GLU A 208 14.45 18.03 -14.43
N GLN A 209 14.16 17.66 -13.18
CA GLN A 209 12.81 17.39 -12.68
C GLN A 209 12.18 18.61 -11.99
N ARG A 210 12.94 19.68 -11.70
CA ARG A 210 12.44 20.80 -10.88
C ARG A 210 11.28 21.55 -11.54
N HIS A 211 11.29 21.72 -12.86
CA HIS A 211 10.20 22.41 -13.57
C HIS A 211 8.88 21.63 -13.52
N GLN A 212 8.93 20.32 -13.78
CA GLN A 212 7.73 19.46 -13.67
C GLN A 212 7.25 19.32 -12.22
N PHE A 213 8.17 19.30 -11.25
CA PHE A 213 7.81 19.33 -9.84
C PHE A 213 7.07 20.62 -9.49
N GLN A 214 7.54 21.77 -9.98
CA GLN A 214 6.83 23.03 -9.78
C GLN A 214 5.45 23.04 -10.47
N ARG A 215 5.30 22.34 -11.61
CA ARG A 215 4.03 22.25 -12.34
C ARG A 215 2.96 21.48 -11.57
N GLY A 216 3.31 20.42 -10.85
CA GLY A 216 2.28 19.61 -10.15
C GLY A 216 2.75 18.71 -9.01
N GLY A 217 3.98 18.89 -8.52
CA GLY A 217 4.50 18.17 -7.36
C GLY A 217 4.85 16.71 -7.64
N TRP A 218 5.01 16.31 -8.90
CA TRP A 218 5.44 14.96 -9.27
C TRP A 218 6.83 14.97 -9.90
N PHE A 219 7.61 13.93 -9.63
CA PHE A 219 8.97 13.79 -10.15
C PHE A 219 9.45 12.34 -10.14
N GLN A 220 10.57 12.07 -10.79
CA GLN A 220 11.26 10.78 -10.70
C GLN A 220 12.73 10.96 -10.34
N VAL A 221 13.30 9.96 -9.69
CA VAL A 221 14.74 9.89 -9.37
C VAL A 221 15.29 8.56 -9.84
N GLU A 222 16.37 8.58 -10.62
CA GLU A 222 17.11 7.37 -10.99
C GLU A 222 17.93 6.86 -9.79
N VAL A 223 17.28 6.15 -8.87
CA VAL A 223 17.92 5.60 -7.66
C VAL A 223 19.00 4.57 -7.97
N ILE A 224 18.90 3.88 -9.12
CA ILE A 224 20.00 3.11 -9.71
C ILE A 224 20.16 3.62 -11.14
N PRO A 225 21.20 4.43 -11.42
CA PRO A 225 21.36 5.11 -12.70
C PRO A 225 21.26 4.17 -13.91
N ASN A 226 20.47 4.57 -14.92
CA ASN A 226 20.17 3.80 -16.13
C ASN A 226 19.54 2.41 -15.89
N LYS A 227 19.06 2.09 -14.68
CA LYS A 227 18.46 0.78 -14.35
C LYS A 227 17.09 0.90 -13.68
N LEU A 228 16.98 1.69 -12.62
CA LEU A 228 15.77 1.82 -11.80
C LEU A 228 15.51 3.29 -11.47
N ALA A 229 14.29 3.74 -11.72
CA ALA A 229 13.80 5.02 -11.24
C ALA A 229 12.59 4.87 -10.32
N VAL A 230 12.52 5.72 -9.31
CA VAL A 230 11.37 5.83 -8.39
C VAL A 230 10.57 7.06 -8.78
N PHE A 231 9.26 6.89 -8.97
CA PHE A 231 8.31 7.91 -9.36
C PHE A 231 7.52 8.37 -8.15
N SER A 232 7.73 9.62 -7.74
CA SER A 232 6.94 10.29 -6.73
C SER A 232 5.68 10.87 -7.35
N LEU A 233 4.55 10.21 -7.10
CA LEU A 233 3.24 10.63 -7.58
C LEU A 233 2.59 11.55 -6.55
N ASN A 234 2.22 12.77 -6.97
CA ASN A 234 1.28 13.59 -6.21
C ASN A 234 -0.15 13.00 -6.25
N THR A 235 -0.43 12.05 -5.36
CA THR A 235 -1.73 11.37 -5.24
C THR A 235 -2.86 12.27 -4.77
N MET A 236 -2.56 13.50 -4.30
CA MET A 236 -3.61 14.46 -3.92
C MET A 236 -4.46 14.90 -5.12
N TYR A 237 -3.94 14.81 -6.35
CA TYR A 237 -4.73 15.04 -7.56
C TYR A 237 -5.64 13.88 -7.95
N PHE A 238 -5.45 12.71 -7.33
CA PHE A 238 -6.31 11.55 -7.52
C PHE A 238 -7.28 11.37 -6.37
N PHE A 239 -6.98 11.98 -5.21
CA PHE A 239 -7.68 11.77 -3.96
C PHE A 239 -9.13 12.28 -4.03
N ASP A 240 -10.08 11.40 -3.73
CA ASP A 240 -11.52 11.69 -3.84
C ASP A 240 -11.95 12.82 -2.88
N SER A 241 -11.32 12.92 -1.71
CA SER A 241 -11.57 13.99 -0.73
C SER A 241 -10.96 15.34 -1.12
N ASN A 242 -10.12 15.42 -2.16
CA ASN A 242 -9.64 16.71 -2.66
C ASN A 242 -10.72 17.38 -3.51
N SER A 243 -11.55 18.20 -2.86
CA SER A 243 -12.65 18.90 -3.54
C SER A 243 -12.21 19.95 -4.57
N ALA A 244 -10.92 20.30 -4.63
CA ALA A 244 -10.38 21.25 -5.60
C ALA A 244 -10.03 20.66 -6.98
N VAL A 245 -10.16 19.35 -7.15
CA VAL A 245 -9.94 18.65 -8.42
C VAL A 245 -11.14 17.80 -8.81
N ASP A 246 -11.27 17.49 -10.11
CA ASP A 246 -12.39 16.75 -10.68
C ASP A 246 -11.92 15.52 -11.50
N GLY A 247 -11.02 14.75 -10.89
CA GLY A 247 -10.52 13.48 -11.42
C GLY A 247 -9.51 13.61 -12.56
N CYS A 248 -9.43 12.57 -13.39
CA CYS A 248 -8.38 12.41 -14.41
C CYS A 248 -8.94 12.27 -15.84
N ALA A 249 -10.23 12.55 -16.05
CA ALA A 249 -10.87 12.43 -17.35
C ALA A 249 -10.71 13.67 -18.23
N MET A 250 -10.77 14.87 -17.66
CA MET A 250 -10.76 16.14 -18.39
C MET A 250 -9.34 16.68 -18.55
N LYS A 251 -8.98 17.15 -19.75
CA LYS A 251 -7.63 17.68 -20.04
C LYS A 251 -7.24 18.89 -19.19
N SER A 252 -8.22 19.64 -18.68
CA SER A 252 -8.01 20.80 -17.81
C SER A 252 -7.66 20.43 -16.37
N GLU A 253 -7.88 19.19 -15.96
CA GLU A 253 -7.65 18.77 -14.58
C GLU A 253 -6.19 18.36 -14.37
N PRO A 254 -5.57 18.74 -13.24
CA PRO A 254 -4.19 18.35 -12.93
C PRO A 254 -4.03 16.82 -12.86
N GLY A 255 -5.08 16.08 -12.46
CA GLY A 255 -5.07 14.62 -12.48
C GLY A 255 -4.89 14.03 -13.88
N TYR A 256 -5.46 14.67 -14.91
CA TYR A 256 -5.24 14.25 -16.29
C TYR A 256 -3.79 14.51 -16.72
N GLU A 257 -3.28 15.72 -16.46
CA GLU A 257 -1.91 16.12 -16.81
C GLU A 257 -0.88 15.18 -16.16
N HIS A 258 -1.08 14.85 -14.87
CA HIS A 258 -0.24 13.91 -14.13
C HIS A 258 -0.22 12.52 -14.80
N MET A 259 -1.38 11.98 -15.16
CA MET A 259 -1.46 10.66 -15.83
C MET A 259 -0.80 10.67 -17.22
N GLU A 260 -0.85 11.78 -17.95
CA GLU A 260 -0.13 11.93 -19.22
C GLU A 260 1.38 12.03 -19.00
N TRP A 261 1.84 12.76 -17.98
CA TRP A 261 3.25 12.77 -17.60
C TRP A 261 3.74 11.36 -17.26
N LEU A 262 3.01 10.63 -16.41
CA LEU A 262 3.34 9.26 -16.03
C LEU A 262 3.39 8.34 -17.25
N ARG A 263 2.46 8.52 -18.19
CA ARG A 263 2.43 7.79 -19.47
C ARG A 263 3.73 7.94 -20.23
N ILE A 264 4.13 9.19 -20.46
CA ILE A 264 5.28 9.55 -21.28
C ILE A 264 6.56 9.07 -20.61
N GLN A 265 6.71 9.30 -19.31
CA GLN A 265 7.92 8.88 -18.59
C GLN A 265 8.08 7.36 -18.54
N LEU A 266 7.00 6.59 -18.29
CA LEU A 266 7.07 5.13 -18.33
C LEU A 266 7.41 4.60 -19.73
N GLN A 267 6.93 5.27 -20.79
CA GLN A 267 7.32 4.96 -22.16
C GLN A 267 8.81 5.23 -22.41
N ILE A 268 9.34 6.35 -21.92
CA ILE A 268 10.78 6.66 -22.00
C ILE A 268 11.60 5.56 -21.30
N LEU A 269 11.20 5.15 -20.10
CA LEU A 269 11.87 4.08 -19.37
C LEU A 269 11.84 2.74 -20.12
N ARG A 270 10.69 2.37 -20.69
CA ARG A 270 10.57 1.18 -21.54
C ARG A 270 11.58 1.20 -22.67
N GLU A 271 11.68 2.33 -23.38
CA GLU A 271 12.57 2.48 -24.52
C GLU A 271 14.06 2.48 -24.14
N ARG A 272 14.36 2.93 -22.91
CA ARG A 272 15.69 2.86 -22.30
C ARG A 272 16.00 1.49 -21.68
N GLY A 273 15.03 0.58 -21.61
CA GLY A 273 15.18 -0.72 -20.93
C GLY A 273 15.27 -0.63 -19.41
N MET A 274 14.82 0.48 -18.83
CA MET A 274 14.80 0.74 -17.40
C MET A 274 13.51 0.24 -16.73
N LYS A 275 13.52 0.21 -15.40
CA LYS A 275 12.39 -0.18 -14.56
C LYS A 275 11.92 0.97 -13.66
N ALA A 276 10.67 0.89 -13.24
CA ALA A 276 10.01 1.91 -12.44
C ALA A 276 9.46 1.34 -11.13
N MET A 277 9.60 2.09 -10.05
CA MET A 277 8.79 1.93 -8.84
C MET A 277 7.89 3.14 -8.69
N LEU A 278 6.62 2.93 -8.35
CA LEU A 278 5.67 4.01 -8.14
C LEU A 278 5.48 4.23 -6.63
N ILE A 279 5.55 5.47 -6.19
CA ILE A 279 5.28 5.83 -4.80
C ILE A 279 4.22 6.93 -4.75
N GLY A 280 3.47 6.97 -3.67
CA GLY A 280 2.53 8.05 -3.36
C GLY A 280 2.12 7.96 -1.91
N HIS A 281 1.35 8.92 -1.43
CA HIS A 281 0.86 8.86 -0.05
C HIS A 281 -0.46 8.10 0.05
N VAL A 282 -1.52 8.63 -0.58
CA VAL A 282 -2.85 8.02 -0.56
C VAL A 282 -2.90 6.82 -1.51
N PRO A 283 -3.18 5.59 -1.03
CA PRO A 283 -3.22 4.41 -1.89
C PRO A 283 -4.46 4.38 -2.79
N PRO A 284 -4.42 3.66 -3.93
CA PRO A 284 -5.57 3.46 -4.82
C PRO A 284 -6.56 2.41 -4.27
N ALA A 285 -7.02 2.59 -3.02
CA ALA A 285 -8.01 1.72 -2.41
C ALA A 285 -9.38 1.89 -3.06
N ARG A 286 -10.00 0.75 -3.39
CA ARG A 286 -11.25 0.65 -4.13
C ARG A 286 -12.00 -0.62 -3.73
N THR A 287 -12.79 -0.52 -2.67
CA THR A 287 -13.74 -1.53 -2.19
C THR A 287 -15.14 -0.91 -2.07
N GLU A 288 -16.14 -1.69 -1.67
CA GLU A 288 -17.50 -1.20 -1.45
C GLU A 288 -17.55 -0.07 -0.40
N ASN A 289 -16.83 -0.23 0.71
CA ASN A 289 -16.83 0.76 1.80
C ASN A 289 -15.70 1.80 1.71
N LYS A 290 -14.77 1.68 0.73
CA LYS A 290 -13.64 2.60 0.62
C LYS A 290 -13.22 2.85 -0.82
N GLN A 291 -13.41 4.08 -1.28
CA GLN A 291 -12.84 4.58 -2.51
C GLN A 291 -11.93 5.76 -2.18
N SER A 292 -10.61 5.58 -2.33
CA SER A 292 -9.66 6.65 -2.02
C SER A 292 -9.42 7.56 -3.22
N TRP A 293 -9.47 7.04 -4.45
CA TRP A 293 -9.24 7.85 -5.64
C TRP A 293 -10.53 8.05 -6.43
N ASP A 294 -10.63 9.18 -7.12
CA ASP A 294 -11.66 9.36 -8.15
C ASP A 294 -11.58 8.19 -9.15
N GLU A 295 -12.75 7.64 -9.49
CA GLU A 295 -12.84 6.45 -10.35
C GLU A 295 -12.19 6.66 -11.71
N THR A 296 -12.18 7.88 -12.28
CA THR A 296 -11.50 8.15 -13.55
C THR A 296 -9.97 8.10 -13.41
N CYS A 297 -9.44 8.48 -12.26
CA CYS A 297 -8.03 8.35 -11.94
C CYS A 297 -7.64 6.89 -11.72
N TRP A 298 -8.41 6.14 -10.94
CA TRP A 298 -8.18 4.71 -10.75
C TRP A 298 -8.20 3.94 -12.08
N GLN A 299 -9.17 4.23 -12.95
CA GLN A 299 -9.32 3.59 -14.27
C GLN A 299 -8.11 3.85 -15.18
N LYS A 300 -7.55 5.06 -15.21
CA LYS A 300 -6.29 5.34 -15.91
C LYS A 300 -5.13 4.63 -15.24
N TYR A 301 -4.96 4.77 -13.93
CA TYR A 301 -3.85 4.16 -13.20
C TYR A 301 -3.78 2.64 -13.40
N ALA A 302 -4.89 1.93 -13.25
CA ALA A 302 -4.97 0.48 -13.48
C ALA A 302 -4.63 0.12 -14.93
N LEU A 303 -5.08 0.93 -15.91
CA LEU A 303 -4.72 0.73 -17.31
C LEU A 303 -3.21 0.96 -17.54
N TRP A 304 -2.58 1.95 -16.90
CA TRP A 304 -1.14 2.19 -17.04
C TRP A 304 -0.34 1.06 -16.40
N GLN A 305 -0.75 0.58 -15.23
CA GLN A 305 -0.14 -0.61 -14.61
C GLN A 305 -0.21 -1.83 -15.53
N ARG A 306 -1.36 -2.05 -16.19
CA ARG A 306 -1.51 -3.13 -17.19
C ARG A 306 -0.62 -2.91 -18.40
N GLN A 307 -0.62 -1.69 -18.97
CA GLN A 307 0.10 -1.42 -20.20
C GLN A 307 1.60 -1.37 -19.99
N TYR A 308 2.11 -0.99 -18.82
CA TYR A 308 3.53 -0.89 -18.47
C TYR A 308 4.00 -1.97 -17.49
N ARG A 309 3.30 -3.11 -17.45
CA ARG A 309 3.62 -4.28 -16.60
C ARG A 309 5.01 -4.87 -16.81
N ASP A 310 5.66 -4.55 -17.93
CA ASP A 310 7.05 -4.90 -18.25
C ASP A 310 8.09 -3.94 -17.62
N VAL A 311 7.65 -2.77 -17.17
CA VAL A 311 8.46 -1.67 -16.61
C VAL A 311 8.27 -1.54 -15.10
N ILE A 312 7.01 -1.55 -14.64
CA ILE A 312 6.66 -1.30 -13.24
C ILE A 312 7.00 -2.54 -12.38
N VAL A 313 7.74 -2.32 -11.31
CA VAL A 313 8.25 -3.35 -10.39
C VAL A 313 7.40 -3.45 -9.13
N ALA A 314 6.99 -2.32 -8.58
CA ALA A 314 6.20 -2.23 -7.35
C ALA A 314 5.54 -0.86 -7.22
N SER A 315 4.45 -0.82 -6.44
CA SER A 315 3.78 0.42 -6.03
C SER A 315 3.66 0.47 -4.50
N LEU A 316 4.17 1.53 -3.87
CA LEU A 316 4.32 1.68 -2.42
C LEU A 316 3.58 2.93 -1.91
N TYR A 317 2.79 2.79 -0.84
CA TYR A 317 1.96 3.86 -0.29
C TYR A 317 1.96 3.89 1.24
N GLY A 318 1.47 4.99 1.84
CA GLY A 318 1.29 5.20 3.27
C GLY A 318 -0.17 5.47 3.64
N HIS A 319 -0.42 6.53 4.42
CA HIS A 319 -1.74 7.12 4.74
C HIS A 319 -2.63 6.27 5.66
N MET A 320 -2.81 4.98 5.35
CA MET A 320 -3.79 4.14 6.03
C MET A 320 -3.37 3.75 7.45
N ASN A 321 -2.09 3.95 7.80
CA ASN A 321 -1.48 3.60 9.09
C ASN A 321 -1.59 2.11 9.49
N ILE A 322 -2.03 1.23 8.58
CA ILE A 322 -2.17 -0.22 8.78
C ILE A 322 -1.37 -0.99 7.72
N ASP A 323 -0.78 -2.11 8.10
CA ASP A 323 0.01 -2.96 7.20
C ASP A 323 -0.88 -3.86 6.34
N HIS A 324 -0.94 -3.60 5.04
CA HIS A 324 -1.66 -4.48 4.14
C HIS A 324 -1.20 -4.33 2.69
N PHE A 325 -1.82 -5.11 1.82
CA PHE A 325 -1.68 -4.99 0.39
C PHE A 325 -3.06 -5.05 -0.26
N GLN A 326 -3.14 -4.57 -1.49
CA GLN A 326 -4.36 -4.59 -2.29
C GLN A 326 -4.06 -5.10 -3.69
N LEU A 327 -5.05 -5.75 -4.31
CA LEU A 327 -4.98 -6.23 -5.67
C LEU A 327 -5.83 -5.34 -6.57
N GLN A 328 -5.27 -4.89 -7.69
CA GLN A 328 -5.99 -4.15 -8.72
C GLN A 328 -6.33 -5.12 -9.84
N ASP A 329 -7.61 -5.37 -10.06
CA ASP A 329 -8.10 -6.28 -11.11
C ASP A 329 -8.32 -5.52 -12.43
N PHE A 330 -7.57 -5.88 -13.47
CA PHE A 330 -7.69 -5.22 -14.77
C PHE A 330 -9.00 -5.53 -15.51
N ASN A 331 -9.78 -6.53 -15.07
CA ASN A 331 -11.11 -6.76 -15.62
C ASN A 331 -12.14 -5.70 -15.20
N ASP A 332 -11.84 -4.93 -14.14
CA ASP A 332 -12.67 -3.82 -13.69
C ASP A 332 -12.43 -2.54 -14.51
N ILE A 333 -11.44 -2.55 -15.41
CA ILE A 333 -11.23 -1.46 -16.36
C ILE A 333 -12.41 -1.44 -17.33
N ARG A 334 -13.08 -0.29 -17.41
CA ARG A 334 -14.26 -0.12 -18.25
C ARG A 334 -13.86 -0.27 -19.72
N PRO A 335 -14.67 -0.96 -20.55
CA PRO A 335 -14.39 -1.11 -21.98
C PRO A 335 -14.27 0.20 -22.76
N SER A 336 -14.82 1.31 -22.23
CA SER A 336 -14.62 2.63 -22.82
C SER A 336 -13.23 3.19 -22.50
N THR A 337 -12.75 3.01 -21.27
CA THR A 337 -11.41 3.42 -20.83
C THR A 337 -10.35 2.70 -21.66
N GLU A 338 -10.51 1.40 -21.90
CA GLU A 338 -9.61 0.63 -22.77
C GLU A 338 -9.52 1.18 -24.20
N LYS A 339 -10.59 1.85 -24.67
CA LYS A 339 -10.68 2.49 -25.98
C LYS A 339 -10.35 4.00 -25.92
N GLY A 340 -9.68 4.46 -24.88
CA GLY A 340 -9.26 5.85 -24.72
C GLY A 340 -10.41 6.82 -24.48
N LYS A 341 -11.54 6.36 -23.91
CA LYS A 341 -12.74 7.19 -23.68
C LYS A 341 -13.28 7.06 -22.27
N MET A 342 -13.29 8.16 -21.53
CA MET A 342 -13.88 8.23 -20.18
C MET A 342 -15.00 9.25 -20.12
N LYS A 343 -15.98 8.99 -19.25
CA LYS A 343 -16.91 10.05 -18.84
C LYS A 343 -16.18 10.90 -17.79
N GLY A 344 -16.49 12.19 -17.73
CA GLY A 344 -16.07 13.03 -16.60
C GLY A 344 -16.50 12.42 -15.28
N SER A 345 -15.85 12.85 -14.20
CA SER A 345 -16.30 12.47 -12.87
C SER A 345 -17.78 12.83 -12.75
N LEU A 346 -18.60 11.82 -12.49
CA LEU A 346 -19.95 12.05 -12.05
C LEU A 346 -19.79 12.06 -10.55
N LYS A 347 -19.56 13.22 -9.94
CA LYS A 347 -19.99 13.41 -8.55
C LYS A 347 -21.47 13.06 -8.56
N GLN A 348 -21.75 11.82 -8.19
CA GLN A 348 -22.99 11.15 -8.46
C GLN A 348 -24.03 11.88 -7.62
N ASP A 349 -25.19 12.26 -8.19
CA ASP A 349 -26.41 12.59 -7.44
C ASP A 349 -26.91 11.33 -6.69
N ILE A 350 -26.05 10.73 -5.89
CA ILE A 350 -26.41 9.86 -4.78
C ILE A 350 -26.61 10.84 -3.63
N SER A 351 -27.79 10.75 -3.02
CA SER A 351 -28.19 11.49 -1.83
C SER A 351 -26.99 11.85 -0.96
N LEU A 352 -26.84 13.15 -0.71
CA LEU A 352 -26.06 13.70 0.40
C LEU A 352 -26.55 13.06 1.70
N ASP A 353 -26.01 11.90 2.03
CA ASP A 353 -25.68 11.58 3.40
C ASP A 353 -24.19 11.89 3.54
N PRO A 354 -23.79 12.95 4.27
CA PRO A 354 -22.40 13.32 4.51
C PRO A 354 -21.61 12.29 5.35
N SER A 355 -22.14 11.07 5.51
CA SER A 355 -21.73 10.09 6.52
C SER A 355 -20.83 8.97 6.00
N SER A 356 -20.21 9.08 4.82
CA SER A 356 -19.10 8.19 4.44
C SER A 356 -17.80 8.50 5.23
N ASP A 357 -17.97 8.88 6.49
CA ASP A 357 -16.98 9.09 7.54
C ASP A 357 -16.41 7.74 7.97
N VAL A 358 -15.41 7.28 7.23
CA VAL A 358 -14.68 6.07 7.60
C VAL A 358 -13.59 6.43 8.60
N SER A 359 -14.00 6.49 9.86
CA SER A 359 -13.12 6.38 11.02
C SER A 359 -12.44 5.01 11.10
N ILE A 360 -11.53 4.78 12.06
CA ILE A 360 -10.97 3.44 12.32
C ILE A 360 -12.04 2.35 12.61
N MET A 361 -13.32 2.71 12.76
CA MET A 361 -14.40 1.73 12.69
C MET A 361 -14.52 1.04 11.32
N GLY A 362 -14.07 1.66 10.22
CA GLY A 362 -14.09 1.02 8.90
C GLY A 362 -12.74 0.54 8.37
N ALA A 363 -11.65 0.61 9.15
CA ALA A 363 -10.48 -0.23 8.84
C ALA A 363 -10.85 -1.74 8.95
N PRO A 364 -11.60 -2.19 9.98
CA PRO A 364 -12.18 -3.52 9.99
C PRO A 364 -13.05 -3.85 8.77
N ASP A 365 -14.00 -2.97 8.43
CA ASP A 365 -14.90 -3.18 7.29
C ASP A 365 -14.13 -3.24 5.96
N TYR A 366 -13.16 -2.34 5.77
CA TYR A 366 -12.27 -2.35 4.61
C TYR A 366 -11.46 -3.64 4.50
N LEU A 367 -10.86 -4.12 5.60
CA LEU A 367 -10.11 -5.38 5.58
C LEU A 367 -11.04 -6.59 5.35
N MET A 368 -12.29 -6.52 5.81
CA MET A 368 -13.31 -7.51 5.50
C MET A 368 -13.72 -7.49 4.04
N ASP A 369 -13.91 -6.31 3.44
CA ASP A 369 -14.18 -6.17 2.01
C ASP A 369 -13.05 -6.78 1.18
N LEU A 370 -11.79 -6.44 1.48
CA LEU A 370 -10.62 -7.02 0.82
C LEU A 370 -10.65 -8.55 0.90
N ARG A 371 -10.93 -9.10 2.09
CA ARG A 371 -11.04 -10.55 2.26
C ARG A 371 -12.18 -11.14 1.43
N ASN A 372 -13.34 -10.49 1.40
CA ASN A 372 -14.50 -10.95 0.64
C ASN A 372 -14.24 -10.90 -0.87
N GLU A 373 -13.57 -9.87 -1.36
CA GLU A 373 -13.08 -9.77 -2.74
C GLU A 373 -12.08 -10.88 -3.04
N TRP A 374 -11.13 -11.15 -2.15
CA TRP A 374 -10.14 -12.21 -2.32
C TRP A 374 -10.73 -13.61 -2.27
N ALA A 375 -11.83 -13.82 -1.55
CA ALA A 375 -12.57 -15.08 -1.55
C ALA A 375 -13.19 -15.39 -2.92
N ASN A 376 -13.43 -14.37 -3.75
CA ASN A 376 -13.96 -14.51 -5.10
C ASN A 376 -12.88 -14.73 -6.18
N LEU A 377 -11.59 -14.76 -5.79
CA LEU A 377 -10.50 -14.99 -6.74
C LEU A 377 -10.57 -16.41 -7.36
N PRO A 378 -10.18 -16.57 -8.64
CA PRO A 378 -10.11 -17.88 -9.30
C PRO A 378 -9.34 -18.90 -8.47
N SER A 379 -9.72 -20.19 -8.54
CA SER A 379 -9.04 -21.26 -7.79
C SER A 379 -8.72 -22.48 -8.68
N PRO A 380 -7.53 -23.11 -8.53
CA PRO A 380 -7.18 -24.31 -9.26
C PRO A 380 -8.03 -25.48 -8.74
N LYS A 381 -8.45 -26.37 -9.64
CA LYS A 381 -9.17 -27.58 -9.25
C LYS A 381 -8.25 -28.50 -8.45
N LYS A 382 -8.69 -28.93 -7.27
CA LYS A 382 -7.98 -29.93 -6.45
C LYS A 382 -7.84 -31.25 -7.24
N LYS A 383 -6.60 -31.75 -7.39
CA LYS A 383 -6.37 -33.11 -7.91
C LYS A 383 -6.95 -34.10 -6.88
N LYS A 384 -7.75 -35.07 -7.32
CA LYS A 384 -7.97 -36.30 -6.56
C LYS A 384 -6.63 -37.04 -6.57
N SER A 385 -6.10 -37.34 -5.40
CA SER A 385 -4.80 -38.00 -5.19
C SER A 385 -4.73 -39.33 -5.95
N ALA A 386 -3.80 -39.44 -6.89
CA ALA A 386 -3.16 -40.72 -7.17
C ALA A 386 -1.99 -40.84 -6.19
N LYS A 387 -1.91 -41.98 -5.48
CA LYS A 387 -0.85 -42.34 -4.52
C LYS A 387 0.52 -41.84 -4.99
N ALA A 388 1.15 -40.98 -4.19
CA ALA A 388 2.57 -40.71 -4.27
C ALA A 388 3.26 -41.72 -3.35
N THR A 389 4.06 -42.61 -3.93
CA THR A 389 5.17 -43.26 -3.25
C THR A 389 6.17 -42.16 -2.88
N GLU A 390 6.56 -42.15 -1.61
CA GLU A 390 7.71 -41.39 -1.11
C GLU A 390 8.98 -41.99 -1.71
N GLU A 391 9.75 -41.17 -2.42
CA GLU A 391 11.21 -41.23 -2.50
C GLU A 391 11.67 -39.96 -3.23
N ASP A 392 12.73 -39.37 -2.68
CA ASP A 392 13.53 -38.20 -3.07
C ASP A 392 13.33 -37.62 -4.48
N ASP A 393 13.27 -36.28 -4.59
CA ASP A 393 13.87 -35.61 -5.76
C ASP A 393 14.48 -34.24 -5.43
N TYR A 394 15.77 -34.18 -5.72
CA TYR A 394 16.67 -33.03 -5.71
C TYR A 394 16.35 -32.09 -6.88
N GLU A 395 16.89 -30.86 -6.81
CA GLU A 395 16.96 -29.84 -7.87
C GLU A 395 16.43 -30.26 -9.27
N GLU A 396 15.23 -29.82 -9.64
CA GLU A 396 14.80 -29.92 -11.04
C GLU A 396 15.53 -28.85 -11.88
N PRO A 397 16.30 -29.23 -12.92
CA PRO A 397 16.97 -28.28 -13.80
C PRO A 397 15.95 -27.52 -14.64
N LEU A 398 16.29 -26.28 -15.00
CA LEU A 398 15.54 -25.38 -15.88
C LEU A 398 15.02 -26.01 -17.21
N LEU A 399 15.61 -27.13 -17.62
CA LEU A 399 15.27 -27.92 -18.80
C LEU A 399 13.92 -28.68 -18.68
N ASP A 400 13.49 -29.09 -17.49
CA ASP A 400 12.25 -29.90 -17.37
C ASP A 400 10.98 -29.02 -17.44
N ARG A 401 11.09 -27.75 -17.00
CA ARG A 401 10.10 -26.70 -17.33
C ARG A 401 9.98 -26.46 -18.84
N LEU A 402 11.03 -26.70 -19.61
CA LEU A 402 11.06 -26.56 -21.07
C LEU A 402 10.59 -27.84 -21.79
N GLN A 403 10.65 -29.00 -21.15
CA GLN A 403 10.15 -30.25 -21.74
C GLN A 403 8.62 -30.32 -21.70
N ASP A 404 8.00 -29.68 -20.70
CA ASP A 404 6.55 -29.43 -20.62
C ASP A 404 6.05 -28.42 -21.69
N PHE A 405 6.97 -27.68 -22.35
CA PHE A 405 6.69 -26.78 -23.48
C PHE A 405 6.58 -27.51 -24.83
N VAL A 406 7.04 -28.77 -24.95
CA VAL A 406 7.13 -29.49 -26.25
C VAL A 406 6.70 -30.95 -26.12
N GLY A 407 5.51 -31.26 -25.59
CA GLY A 407 5.09 -32.67 -25.59
C GLY A 407 3.81 -33.03 -24.85
N TRP A 408 2.69 -32.96 -25.55
CA TRP A 408 1.47 -33.78 -25.41
C TRP A 408 1.36 -34.71 -24.18
N LYS A 409 0.73 -34.25 -23.08
CA LYS A 409 0.01 -35.15 -22.15
C LYS A 409 -1.37 -34.60 -21.76
N LYS A 410 -2.40 -35.33 -22.20
CA LYS A 410 -3.82 -35.12 -21.91
C LYS A 410 -4.11 -35.37 -20.41
N GLY A 411 -4.06 -34.32 -19.60
CA GLY A 411 -4.53 -34.34 -18.21
C GLY A 411 -4.78 -32.97 -17.56
N LYS A 412 -4.55 -31.85 -18.28
CA LYS A 412 -4.35 -30.50 -17.70
C LYS A 412 -5.52 -29.50 -17.78
N LYS A 413 -6.69 -29.85 -18.35
CA LYS A 413 -7.81 -28.88 -18.57
C LYS A 413 -8.25 -28.04 -17.36
N GLY A 414 -8.09 -28.55 -16.13
CA GLY A 414 -8.49 -27.84 -14.91
C GLY A 414 -7.51 -26.78 -14.44
N ASN A 415 -6.20 -26.97 -14.66
CA ASN A 415 -5.17 -26.01 -14.27
C ASN A 415 -5.02 -24.93 -15.34
N ASP A 416 -5.14 -25.32 -16.62
CA ASP A 416 -5.08 -24.40 -17.76
C ASP A 416 -6.16 -23.30 -17.64
N ARG A 417 -7.38 -23.68 -17.22
CA ARG A 417 -8.47 -22.73 -16.99
C ARG A 417 -8.19 -21.73 -15.86
N PHE A 418 -7.59 -22.18 -14.76
CA PHE A 418 -7.23 -21.28 -13.65
C PHE A 418 -6.17 -20.27 -14.09
N LEU A 419 -5.14 -20.74 -14.81
CA LEU A 419 -4.11 -19.86 -15.37
C LEU A 419 -4.70 -18.83 -16.33
N GLU A 420 -5.66 -19.23 -17.17
CA GLU A 420 -6.40 -18.30 -18.04
C GLU A 420 -7.20 -17.26 -17.24
N GLU A 421 -7.91 -17.68 -16.17
CA GLU A 421 -8.74 -16.81 -15.33
C GLU A 421 -7.95 -15.75 -14.56
N ILE A 422 -6.67 -15.99 -14.26
CA ILE A 422 -5.76 -15.00 -13.64
C ILE A 422 -4.93 -14.23 -14.68
N GLY A 423 -5.19 -14.39 -15.97
CA GLY A 423 -4.49 -13.65 -17.03
C GLY A 423 -3.13 -14.22 -17.43
N GLY A 424 -2.91 -15.53 -17.23
CA GLY A 424 -1.72 -16.25 -17.65
C GLY A 424 -0.93 -16.88 -16.50
N PRO A 425 0.20 -17.56 -16.79
CA PRO A 425 1.01 -18.22 -15.77
C PRO A 425 1.49 -17.28 -14.66
N TRP A 426 1.67 -15.99 -14.96
CA TRP A 426 2.23 -14.99 -14.05
C TRP A 426 1.18 -14.13 -13.34
N GLY A 427 -0.12 -14.33 -13.60
CA GLY A 427 -1.17 -13.53 -12.96
C GLY A 427 -1.34 -12.12 -13.57
N GLU A 428 -1.10 -11.95 -14.88
CA GLU A 428 -1.03 -10.64 -15.56
C GLU A 428 -2.37 -9.89 -15.64
N ARG A 429 -3.46 -10.49 -15.14
CA ARG A 429 -4.75 -9.81 -14.90
C ARG A 429 -4.67 -8.81 -13.74
N PHE A 430 -3.73 -8.99 -12.82
CA PHE A 430 -3.66 -8.20 -11.60
C PHE A 430 -2.39 -7.35 -11.55
N SER A 431 -2.45 -6.29 -10.76
CA SER A 431 -1.27 -5.67 -10.14
C SER A 431 -1.51 -5.56 -8.63
N TYR A 432 -0.48 -5.30 -7.86
CA TYR A 432 -0.63 -5.09 -6.41
C TYR A 432 -0.05 -3.74 -5.98
N SER A 433 -0.55 -3.25 -4.86
CA SER A 433 0.04 -2.12 -4.16
C SER A 433 0.27 -2.51 -2.70
N LEU A 434 1.42 -2.10 -2.17
CA LEU A 434 1.81 -2.36 -0.80
C LEU A 434 1.59 -1.08 0.01
N ILE A 435 0.87 -1.20 1.12
CA ILE A 435 0.62 -0.09 2.02
C ILE A 435 1.44 -0.31 3.28
N GLY A 436 2.34 0.62 3.56
CA GLY A 436 3.21 0.59 4.71
C GLY A 436 2.47 1.04 5.98
N PRO A 437 2.70 0.37 7.12
CA PRO A 437 2.38 0.93 8.44
C PRO A 437 3.29 2.13 8.74
N SER A 438 3.00 2.86 9.80
CA SER A 438 3.52 4.21 10.04
C SER A 438 4.36 4.35 11.30
N ILE A 439 5.08 5.47 11.40
CA ILE A 439 5.84 5.84 12.61
C ILE A 439 4.93 6.46 13.67
N VAL A 440 3.87 7.19 13.28
CA VAL A 440 2.88 7.72 14.22
C VAL A 440 2.30 6.61 15.11
N PRO A 441 2.19 6.81 16.44
CA PRO A 441 1.79 5.76 17.38
C PRO A 441 0.28 5.45 17.36
N ASN A 442 -0.32 5.47 16.17
CA ASN A 442 -1.66 4.97 15.89
C ASN A 442 -1.78 3.48 16.19
N TYR A 443 -0.70 2.76 15.92
CA TYR A 443 -0.39 1.41 16.36
C TYR A 443 1.05 1.43 16.92
N PHE A 444 1.79 0.32 16.84
CA PHE A 444 3.22 0.40 17.12
C PHE A 444 3.97 1.06 15.95
N PRO A 445 4.86 2.03 16.21
CA PRO A 445 5.70 2.63 15.18
C PRO A 445 6.43 1.57 14.38
N THR A 446 6.40 1.67 13.06
CA THR A 446 6.87 0.61 12.16
C THR A 446 7.61 1.18 10.95
N LEU A 447 8.66 0.48 10.52
CA LEU A 447 9.37 0.75 9.26
C LEU A 447 9.66 -0.57 8.52
N ARG A 448 9.91 -0.49 7.21
CA ARG A 448 10.12 -1.68 6.37
C ARG A 448 11.39 -1.55 5.54
N VAL A 449 12.23 -2.59 5.59
CA VAL A 449 13.40 -2.72 4.71
C VAL A 449 13.13 -3.83 3.70
N PHE A 450 13.11 -3.47 2.43
CA PHE A 450 12.88 -4.39 1.32
C PHE A 450 14.17 -4.96 0.78
N ASP A 451 14.11 -6.20 0.30
CA ASP A 451 15.16 -6.90 -0.43
C ASP A 451 14.77 -6.98 -1.91
N TYR A 452 15.70 -6.67 -2.80
CA TYR A 452 15.50 -6.78 -4.26
C TYR A 452 16.68 -7.46 -4.94
N ASN A 453 16.41 -8.10 -6.08
CA ASN A 453 17.39 -8.89 -6.80
C ASN A 453 18.40 -8.00 -7.55
N ILE A 454 19.67 -8.04 -7.14
CA ILE A 454 20.77 -7.31 -7.79
C ILE A 454 21.57 -8.13 -8.80
N THR A 455 21.10 -9.34 -9.16
CA THR A 455 21.80 -10.22 -10.11
C THR A 455 22.10 -9.48 -11.42
N GLY A 456 23.36 -9.40 -11.80
CA GLY A 456 23.83 -8.68 -13.00
C GLY A 456 24.08 -7.17 -12.81
N LEU A 457 23.98 -6.65 -11.57
CA LEU A 457 24.26 -5.25 -11.21
C LEU A 457 25.49 -5.10 -10.29
N GLU A 458 26.21 -6.19 -10.00
CA GLU A 458 27.28 -6.27 -9.00
C GLU A 458 28.54 -5.46 -9.37
N SER A 459 28.69 -5.14 -10.67
CA SER A 459 29.85 -4.42 -11.23
C SER A 459 29.60 -2.93 -11.47
N LEU A 460 28.45 -2.38 -11.07
CA LEU A 460 28.11 -0.95 -11.24
C LEU A 460 28.91 0.00 -10.33
N GLY A 461 30.02 -0.46 -9.73
CA GLY A 461 30.97 0.32 -8.92
C GLY A 461 31.75 1.43 -9.65
N GLY A 462 31.20 1.96 -10.75
CA GLY A 462 31.77 3.02 -11.57
C GLY A 462 30.78 3.39 -12.67
N LEU A 463 29.78 4.20 -12.33
CA LEU A 463 28.73 4.56 -13.28
C LEU A 463 29.22 5.63 -14.26
N GLU A 464 29.20 5.27 -15.55
CA GLU A 464 29.10 6.23 -16.65
C GLU A 464 27.89 7.14 -16.42
N GLN A 465 28.07 8.43 -16.70
CA GLN A 465 27.05 9.48 -16.71
C GLN A 465 25.71 9.01 -17.31
N PRO A 466 24.56 9.54 -16.85
CA PRO A 466 23.25 9.21 -17.42
C PRO A 466 23.32 9.34 -18.95
N ARG A 467 23.07 8.24 -19.66
CA ARG A 467 23.01 8.27 -21.12
C ARG A 467 21.72 8.99 -21.47
N HIS A 468 21.81 10.31 -21.68
CA HIS A 468 20.74 11.05 -22.34
C HIS A 468 20.37 10.30 -23.62
N VAL A 469 19.09 9.96 -23.76
CA VAL A 469 18.56 9.50 -25.04
C VAL A 469 18.90 10.60 -26.06
N PRO A 470 19.50 10.28 -27.22
CA PRO A 470 19.78 11.29 -28.24
C PRO A 470 18.49 12.08 -28.53
N GLY A 471 18.57 13.41 -28.56
CA GLY A 471 17.40 14.29 -28.67
C GLY A 471 16.46 13.90 -29.82
N GLU A 472 17.01 13.33 -30.90
CA GLU A 472 16.27 12.80 -32.05
C GLU A 472 15.26 11.70 -31.70
N ARG A 473 15.58 10.79 -30.76
CA ARG A 473 14.67 9.70 -30.38
C ARG A 473 13.60 10.15 -29.38
N LEU A 474 13.90 11.12 -28.52
CA LEU A 474 12.86 11.79 -27.71
C LEU A 474 11.92 12.58 -28.61
N GLN A 475 12.47 13.29 -29.60
CA GLN A 475 11.72 13.99 -30.63
C GLN A 475 10.79 13.02 -31.39
N GLU A 476 11.26 11.83 -31.80
CA GLU A 476 10.41 10.79 -32.42
C GLU A 476 9.29 10.30 -31.50
N ILE A 477 9.54 10.15 -30.19
CA ILE A 477 8.49 9.79 -29.21
C ILE A 477 7.43 10.89 -29.15
N PHE A 478 7.87 12.15 -29.06
CA PHE A 478 6.97 13.31 -29.02
C PHE A 478 6.22 13.50 -30.35
N GLU A 479 6.88 13.31 -31.50
CA GLU A 479 6.28 13.40 -32.83
C GLU A 479 5.26 12.30 -33.07
N ARG A 480 5.56 11.05 -32.67
CA ARG A 480 4.60 9.93 -32.72
C ARG A 480 3.41 10.17 -31.79
N ASP A 481 3.65 10.65 -30.57
CA ASP A 481 2.58 10.97 -29.62
C ASP A 481 1.72 12.15 -30.11
N LEU A 482 2.33 13.14 -30.79
CA LEU A 482 1.63 14.25 -31.44
C LEU A 482 0.79 13.75 -32.64
N GLU A 483 1.33 12.90 -33.50
CA GLU A 483 0.60 12.28 -34.62
C GLU A 483 -0.62 11.48 -34.11
N ASP A 484 -0.42 10.64 -33.08
CA ASP A 484 -1.50 9.89 -32.42
C ASP A 484 -2.56 10.84 -31.79
N ALA A 485 -2.16 12.04 -31.34
CA ALA A 485 -3.07 13.05 -30.79
C ALA A 485 -3.81 13.86 -31.88
N TYR A 486 -3.18 14.11 -33.04
CA TYR A 486 -3.77 14.82 -34.18
C TYR A 486 -4.78 13.94 -34.94
N GLU A 487 -4.58 12.63 -35.02
CA GLU A 487 -5.58 11.71 -35.59
C GLU A 487 -6.86 11.61 -34.74
N ASP A 488 -6.79 11.95 -33.45
CA ASP A 488 -7.92 11.84 -32.51
C ASP A 488 -8.63 13.17 -32.19
N GLY A 489 -8.08 14.29 -32.68
CA GLY A 489 -8.41 15.66 -32.25
C GLY A 489 -9.48 16.43 -33.05
N ASP A 490 -10.19 15.82 -34.00
CA ASP A 490 -10.98 16.58 -34.98
C ASP A 490 -12.44 16.91 -34.61
N ASP A 491 -12.85 16.86 -33.33
CA ASP A 491 -14.18 17.36 -32.95
C ASP A 491 -14.24 17.84 -31.48
N ASP A 492 -14.64 19.10 -31.31
CA ASP A 492 -15.15 19.76 -30.09
C ASP A 492 -14.19 20.60 -29.22
N ASP A 493 -13.56 21.62 -29.81
CA ASP A 493 -13.19 22.87 -29.11
C ASP A 493 -13.81 24.10 -29.82
N GLU A 494 -15.08 24.42 -29.52
CA GLU A 494 -15.62 25.75 -29.79
C GLU A 494 -16.02 26.43 -28.47
N PHE A 495 -15.06 27.21 -27.96
CA PHE A 495 -15.26 28.21 -26.92
C PHE A 495 -15.91 29.45 -27.56
N SER A 496 -17.24 29.53 -27.59
CA SER A 496 -17.94 30.73 -28.06
C SER A 496 -18.12 31.74 -26.92
N SER A 497 -17.21 32.72 -26.86
CA SER A 497 -17.40 33.98 -26.16
C SER A 497 -18.47 34.85 -26.85
N THR A 498 -19.51 35.19 -26.09
CA THR A 498 -20.31 36.45 -26.13
C THR A 498 -20.56 37.13 -27.49
N LYS A 499 -21.81 37.03 -27.99
CA LYS A 499 -22.54 38.18 -28.57
C LYS A 499 -24.06 37.92 -28.57
N LYS A 500 -24.80 38.89 -28.01
CA LYS A 500 -26.27 38.95 -27.99
C LYS A 500 -26.84 39.06 -29.40
N SER A 501 -27.88 38.28 -29.71
CA SER A 501 -29.07 38.78 -30.41
C SER A 501 -30.28 37.89 -30.16
N LYS A 502 -31.38 38.51 -29.73
CA LYS A 502 -32.72 37.92 -29.62
C LYS A 502 -33.27 37.61 -31.02
N HIS A 503 -33.74 36.39 -31.26
CA HIS A 503 -35.13 36.09 -31.65
C HIS A 503 -35.28 34.59 -32.03
N GLU A 504 -36.52 34.11 -31.87
CA GLU A 504 -37.11 32.87 -32.37
C GLU A 504 -37.06 31.61 -31.49
N GLU A 505 -38.10 31.51 -30.65
CA GLU A 505 -38.74 30.25 -30.27
C GLU A 505 -39.19 29.46 -31.51
N SER A 506 -38.79 28.19 -31.60
CA SER A 506 -39.70 27.03 -31.67
C SER A 506 -39.00 25.79 -32.23
N SER A 507 -38.60 24.88 -31.34
CA SER A 507 -38.54 23.42 -31.60
C SER A 507 -37.95 22.66 -30.40
N LYS A 508 -38.67 22.64 -29.28
CA LYS A 508 -38.43 21.66 -28.21
C LYS A 508 -38.83 20.26 -28.69
N LYS A 509 -37.88 19.47 -29.20
CA LYS A 509 -37.94 18.01 -29.24
C LYS A 509 -36.63 17.39 -28.73
N LYS A 510 -36.64 17.03 -27.44
CA LYS A 510 -35.87 15.96 -26.76
C LYS A 510 -34.53 15.56 -27.40
N LYS A 511 -33.46 16.32 -27.17
CA LYS A 511 -32.09 15.75 -27.12
C LYS A 511 -31.81 15.39 -25.67
N LYS A 512 -31.90 14.10 -25.33
CA LYS A 512 -31.30 13.56 -24.09
C LYS A 512 -29.84 14.03 -24.05
N HIS A 513 -29.43 14.70 -22.98
CA HIS A 513 -28.03 15.04 -22.72
C HIS A 513 -27.18 13.75 -22.78
N LYS A 514 -26.56 13.46 -23.93
CA LYS A 514 -25.49 12.46 -24.00
C LYS A 514 -24.32 13.05 -23.21
N LYS A 515 -24.06 12.52 -22.02
CA LYS A 515 -22.90 12.88 -21.19
C LYS A 515 -21.63 12.83 -22.06
N LYS A 516 -20.91 13.97 -22.20
CA LYS A 516 -19.68 14.09 -23.00
C LYS A 516 -18.66 13.06 -22.50
N LYS A 517 -18.03 12.33 -23.43
CA LYS A 517 -16.93 11.43 -23.12
C LYS A 517 -15.64 12.11 -23.57
N TYR A 518 -14.68 12.22 -22.68
CA TYR A 518 -13.35 12.76 -22.94
C TYR A 518 -12.45 11.66 -23.53
N LYS A 519 -11.69 12.03 -24.56
CA LYS A 519 -10.70 11.15 -25.19
C LYS A 519 -9.32 11.31 -24.53
N PHE A 520 -8.54 10.24 -24.51
CA PHE A 520 -7.14 10.25 -24.06
C PHE A 520 -6.35 9.14 -24.75
N THR A 521 -5.03 9.32 -24.82
CA THR A 521 -4.12 8.40 -25.50
C THR A 521 -3.88 7.15 -24.65
N VAL A 522 -4.12 5.97 -25.23
CA VAL A 522 -3.89 4.69 -24.55
C VAL A 522 -2.50 4.16 -24.89
N PRO A 523 -1.64 3.87 -23.90
CA PRO A 523 -0.34 3.27 -24.14
C PRO A 523 -0.44 1.91 -24.84
N LYS A 524 0.54 1.64 -25.69
CA LYS A 524 0.70 0.32 -26.29
C LYS A 524 1.11 -0.70 -25.20
N PRO A 525 0.52 -1.90 -25.17
CA PRO A 525 0.96 -2.98 -24.30
C PRO A 525 2.38 -3.42 -24.63
N PRO A 526 3.06 -4.15 -23.73
CA PRO A 526 4.26 -4.87 -24.11
C PRO A 526 3.97 -5.81 -25.29
N SER A 527 5.01 -6.10 -26.08
CA SER A 527 4.89 -7.09 -27.16
C SER A 527 4.40 -8.42 -26.59
N LYS A 528 3.57 -9.14 -27.35
CA LYS A 528 3.14 -10.49 -26.99
C LYS A 528 4.31 -11.49 -26.82
N SER A 529 5.46 -11.18 -27.42
CA SER A 529 6.69 -11.95 -27.29
C SER A 529 7.59 -11.50 -26.13
N SER A 530 7.28 -10.38 -25.47
CA SER A 530 8.07 -9.89 -24.34
C SER A 530 7.87 -10.78 -23.12
N PRO A 531 8.93 -11.06 -22.34
CA PRO A 531 8.76 -11.72 -21.06
C PRO A 531 7.96 -10.85 -20.10
N PRO A 532 7.34 -11.46 -19.07
CA PRO A 532 6.73 -10.72 -17.96
C PRO A 532 7.74 -9.78 -17.26
N GLY A 533 7.25 -8.67 -16.72
CA GLY A 533 8.09 -7.73 -15.98
C GLY A 533 8.48 -8.21 -14.58
N PRO A 534 9.34 -7.45 -13.86
CA PRO A 534 9.94 -7.91 -12.60
C PRO A 534 8.95 -8.12 -11.46
N ALA A 535 7.79 -7.47 -11.50
CA ALA A 535 6.69 -7.69 -10.56
C ALA A 535 6.01 -9.07 -10.74
N TYR A 536 6.15 -9.68 -11.91
CA TYR A 536 5.39 -10.87 -12.32
C TYR A 536 6.25 -12.13 -12.37
N SER A 537 7.52 -11.99 -12.73
CA SER A 537 8.48 -13.10 -12.81
C SER A 537 9.82 -12.69 -12.21
N PRO A 538 10.46 -13.53 -11.38
CA PRO A 538 11.73 -13.23 -10.75
C PRO A 538 12.82 -12.94 -11.79
N GLN A 539 13.38 -11.74 -11.74
CA GLN A 539 14.50 -11.29 -12.55
C GLN A 539 15.24 -10.16 -11.81
N THR A 540 16.25 -9.55 -12.44
CA THR A 540 16.94 -8.39 -11.89
C THR A 540 15.93 -7.28 -11.55
N LEU A 541 16.11 -6.65 -10.38
CA LEU A 541 15.23 -5.66 -9.75
C LEU A 541 13.90 -6.19 -9.20
N SER A 542 13.57 -7.47 -9.35
CA SER A 542 12.38 -8.04 -8.67
C SER A 542 12.52 -7.94 -7.16
N LEU A 543 11.43 -7.58 -6.48
CA LEU A 543 11.37 -7.64 -5.02
C LEU A 543 11.36 -9.11 -4.56
N VAL A 544 12.23 -9.44 -3.61
CA VAL A 544 12.43 -10.81 -3.11
C VAL A 544 11.77 -11.00 -1.75
N GLY A 545 11.84 -10.00 -0.89
CA GLY A 545 11.25 -10.04 0.44
C GLY A 545 11.33 -8.70 1.14
N TYR A 546 10.88 -8.65 2.39
CA TYR A 546 11.16 -7.54 3.28
C TYR A 546 11.21 -8.01 4.73
N THR A 547 11.88 -7.20 5.56
CA THR A 547 11.83 -7.26 7.02
C THR A 547 11.02 -6.08 7.52
N GLN A 548 9.99 -6.36 8.33
CA GLN A 548 9.21 -5.33 9.00
C GLN A 548 9.68 -5.19 10.45
N TYR A 549 10.00 -3.97 10.83
CA TYR A 549 10.51 -3.62 12.14
C TYR A 549 9.46 -2.81 12.90
N PHE A 550 9.23 -3.08 14.18
CA PHE A 550 8.27 -2.34 15.02
C PHE A 550 8.86 -1.98 16.38
N ALA A 551 8.39 -0.88 16.96
CA ALA A 551 8.77 -0.45 18.31
C ALA A 551 7.61 -0.71 19.28
N ASN A 552 7.76 -1.69 20.18
CA ASN A 552 6.74 -2.00 21.18
C ASN A 552 6.70 -0.92 22.28
N LEU A 553 5.92 0.13 22.06
CA LEU A 553 5.81 1.27 22.97
C LEU A 553 5.30 0.88 24.37
N THR A 554 4.41 -0.11 24.46
CA THR A 554 3.93 -0.62 25.75
C THR A 554 5.09 -1.10 26.62
N ARG A 555 6.08 -1.78 26.01
CA ARG A 555 7.29 -2.24 26.67
C ARG A 555 8.30 -1.10 26.88
N LEU A 556 8.59 -0.35 25.83
CA LEU A 556 9.64 0.68 25.81
C LEU A 556 9.35 1.84 26.77
N ASN A 557 8.09 2.27 26.88
CA ASN A 557 7.68 3.30 27.83
C ASN A 557 7.82 2.85 29.29
N ASN A 558 7.67 1.54 29.55
CA ASN A 558 7.85 0.92 30.88
C ASN A 558 6.95 1.52 31.98
N ASP A 559 5.81 2.09 31.61
CA ASP A 559 4.93 2.83 32.51
C ASP A 559 3.87 1.96 33.20
N PHE A 560 3.47 0.85 32.56
CA PHE A 560 2.30 0.04 32.94
C PHE A 560 2.60 -1.43 33.22
N LEU A 561 3.85 -1.88 33.08
CA LEU A 561 4.26 -3.25 33.39
C LEU A 561 4.38 -3.43 34.92
N LYS A 562 3.87 -4.56 35.45
CA LYS A 562 4.08 -4.93 36.87
C LYS A 562 5.59 -5.12 37.11
N SER A 563 6.10 -4.62 38.24
CA SER A 563 7.54 -4.47 38.55
C SER A 563 8.40 -5.71 38.22
N ALA A 564 9.69 -5.49 37.95
CA ALA A 564 10.68 -6.55 37.71
C ALA A 564 10.70 -7.66 38.79
N ALA A 565 10.24 -7.39 40.02
CA ALA A 565 10.04 -8.40 41.05
C ALA A 565 8.95 -9.43 40.73
N TYR A 566 7.92 -9.06 39.96
CA TYR A 566 6.88 -9.93 39.42
C TYR A 566 7.40 -10.79 38.25
N LEU A 567 8.24 -10.20 37.39
CA LEU A 567 8.92 -10.93 36.31
C LEU A 567 9.97 -11.92 36.86
N ALA A 568 10.68 -11.54 37.93
CA ALA A 568 11.64 -12.40 38.62
C ALA A 568 10.97 -13.57 39.36
N THR A 569 9.75 -13.38 39.88
CA THR A 569 8.97 -14.47 40.50
C THR A 569 8.32 -15.40 39.48
N THR A 570 8.07 -14.94 38.25
CA THR A 570 7.67 -15.81 37.13
C THR A 570 8.84 -16.57 36.50
N SER A 571 10.09 -16.08 36.62
CA SER A 571 11.28 -16.85 36.22
C SER A 571 11.69 -17.93 37.23
N SER A 572 11.24 -17.83 38.49
CA SER A 572 11.51 -18.83 39.53
C SER A 572 10.36 -19.82 39.77
N ALA A 573 9.28 -19.74 38.99
CA ALA A 573 8.13 -20.64 39.06
C ALA A 573 7.97 -21.49 37.78
N ALA A 574 9.08 -21.79 37.11
CA ALA A 574 9.17 -22.83 36.10
C ALA A 574 9.23 -24.23 36.77
N SER A 575 8.22 -24.53 37.58
CA SER A 575 7.89 -25.89 38.03
C SER A 575 6.48 -25.91 38.62
N ASP A 576 5.48 -25.41 37.90
CA ASP A 576 4.14 -25.95 38.01
C ASP A 576 3.27 -25.52 36.82
N ASN A 577 2.70 -26.52 36.18
CA ASN A 577 2.07 -26.43 34.87
C ASN A 577 0.66 -25.82 35.01
N THR A 578 0.56 -24.49 34.95
CA THR A 578 -0.72 -23.80 34.68
C THR A 578 -0.50 -22.56 33.83
N THR A 579 -0.92 -22.64 32.56
CA THR A 579 -0.97 -21.53 31.60
C THR A 579 -1.92 -20.43 32.10
N VAL A 580 -1.36 -19.35 32.62
CA VAL A 580 -2.09 -18.09 32.83
C VAL A 580 -1.42 -17.03 31.95
N ASN A 581 -2.05 -16.74 30.81
CA ASN A 581 -1.72 -15.59 29.96
C ASN A 581 -1.94 -14.29 30.76
N PRO A 582 -0.92 -13.43 30.95
CA PRO A 582 -1.08 -12.16 31.64
C PRO A 582 -1.63 -11.06 30.70
N THR A 583 -2.45 -11.41 29.72
CA THR A 583 -3.13 -10.46 28.80
C THR A 583 -4.60 -10.24 29.15
N SER A 584 -5.16 -11.00 30.10
CA SER A 584 -6.51 -10.77 30.59
C SER A 584 -6.48 -9.82 31.77
N LEU A 585 -6.56 -8.50 31.51
CA LEU A 585 -7.12 -7.54 32.45
C LEU A 585 -7.40 -6.20 31.74
N LEU A 586 -8.71 -5.96 31.57
CA LEU A 586 -9.44 -4.68 31.62
C LEU A 586 -10.12 -4.25 30.30
N TYR A 587 -11.43 -4.51 30.32
CA TYR A 587 -12.54 -3.76 29.71
C TYR A 587 -12.15 -2.34 29.28
N ALA A 588 -12.27 -2.05 27.98
CA ALA A 588 -12.59 -0.71 27.52
C ALA A 588 -14.12 -0.63 27.48
N ASP A 589 -14.71 0.15 28.38
CA ASP A 589 -16.11 0.54 28.27
C ASP A 589 -16.30 1.29 26.96
N TYR A 590 -17.19 0.76 26.11
CA TYR A 590 -17.74 1.47 24.98
C TYR A 590 -18.66 2.57 25.50
N THR A 591 -18.32 3.83 25.25
CA THR A 591 -19.29 4.92 25.35
C THR A 591 -19.79 5.23 23.94
N GLU A 592 -21.01 4.79 23.64
CA GLU A 592 -21.87 5.45 22.66
C GLU A 592 -22.19 6.87 23.13
N GLY A 593 -22.16 7.84 22.23
CA GLY A 593 -22.66 9.20 22.48
C GLY A 593 -21.80 10.31 21.88
N ASP A 594 -22.20 10.73 20.68
CA ASP A 594 -22.33 12.11 20.19
C ASP A 594 -21.29 13.17 20.58
N ASP A 595 -20.54 13.66 19.59
CA ASP A 595 -20.72 15.03 19.07
C ASP A 595 -19.91 15.21 17.78
N ALA A 596 -20.57 15.83 16.78
CA ALA A 596 -20.13 15.99 15.41
C ALA A 596 -18.77 16.69 15.30
N ASP A 597 -17.81 16.03 14.65
CA ASP A 597 -16.56 16.65 14.24
C ASP A 597 -16.15 16.04 12.89
N PHE A 598 -16.05 16.90 11.89
CA PHE A 598 -15.91 16.58 10.47
C PHE A 598 -14.51 16.06 10.18
N GLY A 599 -14.28 14.77 10.43
CA GLY A 599 -13.05 14.06 10.10
C GLY A 599 -13.20 13.27 8.81
N ASP A 600 -12.77 13.86 7.69
CA ASP A 600 -12.76 13.20 6.39
C ASP A 600 -11.70 12.07 6.33
N GLY A 601 -12.04 11.04 5.55
CA GLY A 601 -11.55 9.67 5.71
C GLY A 601 -10.03 9.51 5.76
N PHE A 602 -9.57 8.64 6.67
CA PHE A 602 -8.20 8.11 6.78
C PHE A 602 -7.06 9.15 6.83
N GLY A 603 -7.37 10.43 7.07
CA GLY A 603 -6.42 11.49 7.37
C GLY A 603 -6.76 12.27 8.64
N ALA A 604 -8.04 12.34 9.03
CA ALA A 604 -8.47 12.84 10.32
C ALA A 604 -8.86 11.64 11.21
N GLN A 605 -8.04 11.35 12.20
CA GLN A 605 -8.30 10.23 13.08
C GLN A 605 -9.46 10.58 14.03
N ARG A 606 -10.60 9.89 13.96
CA ARG A 606 -11.60 9.97 15.05
C ARG A 606 -10.89 9.65 16.35
N TRP A 607 -11.04 10.55 17.32
CA TRP A 607 -10.21 10.54 18.52
C TRP A 607 -10.32 9.21 19.27
N ARG A 608 -9.17 8.63 19.64
CA ARG A 608 -9.09 7.42 20.47
C ARG A 608 -8.30 7.69 21.73
N ASN A 609 -8.83 7.20 22.84
CA ASN A 609 -8.16 7.38 24.13
C ASN A 609 -6.99 6.42 24.37
N GLY A 610 -6.85 5.38 23.53
CA GLY A 610 -5.80 4.36 23.63
C GLY A 610 -6.04 3.30 24.71
N LYS A 611 -5.35 2.16 24.58
CA LYS A 611 -5.45 0.98 25.47
C LYS A 611 -5.07 1.24 26.93
N HIS A 612 -4.35 2.33 27.17
CA HIS A 612 -3.92 2.75 28.49
C HIS A 612 -4.79 3.87 29.09
N HIS A 613 -5.88 4.26 28.44
CA HIS A 613 -6.80 5.29 28.93
C HIS A 613 -7.20 5.08 30.39
N GLY A 614 -7.22 6.17 31.16
CA GLY A 614 -7.56 6.17 32.58
C GLY A 614 -6.50 5.55 33.51
N LYS A 615 -5.49 4.88 32.97
CA LYS A 615 -4.36 4.37 33.77
C LYS A 615 -3.42 5.52 34.11
N LYS A 616 -2.80 5.42 35.29
CA LYS A 616 -1.74 6.34 35.73
C LYS A 616 -0.39 5.66 35.59
N PRO A 617 0.65 6.37 35.12
CA PRO A 617 2.00 5.83 35.09
C PRO A 617 2.45 5.49 36.50
N LYS A 618 3.28 4.44 36.62
CA LYS A 618 3.77 3.95 37.90
C LYS A 618 4.68 4.96 38.63
N HIS A 619 5.43 5.74 37.86
CA HIS A 619 6.42 6.68 38.37
C HIS A 619 6.00 8.12 38.02
N PRO A 620 6.29 9.12 38.88
CA PRO A 620 6.03 10.52 38.58
C PRO A 620 6.95 11.05 37.46
N THR A 621 8.07 10.38 37.22
CA THR A 621 9.05 10.69 36.17
C THR A 621 9.16 9.50 35.20
N PRO A 622 9.26 9.76 33.88
CA PRO A 622 9.44 8.69 32.88
C PRO A 622 10.74 7.91 33.07
N HIS A 623 10.65 6.59 32.99
CA HIS A 623 11.80 5.68 32.99
C HIS A 623 11.77 4.74 31.77
N PRO A 624 11.83 5.31 30.55
CA PRO A 624 11.81 4.53 29.33
C PRO A 624 13.02 3.61 29.23
N LEU A 625 12.84 2.45 28.59
CA LEU A 625 13.94 1.59 28.18
C LEU A 625 14.69 2.22 26.99
N PRO A 626 15.94 1.78 26.73
CA PRO A 626 16.62 2.13 25.48
C PRO A 626 15.74 1.80 24.28
N PHE A 627 15.60 2.75 23.36
CA PHE A 627 14.78 2.57 22.19
C PHE A 627 15.40 1.55 21.24
N GLU A 628 14.58 0.63 20.76
CA GLU A 628 15.00 -0.39 19.79
C GLU A 628 13.78 -0.79 18.94
N PHE A 629 13.98 -0.85 17.63
CA PHE A 629 13.06 -1.55 16.76
C PHE A 629 13.37 -3.05 16.76
N GLU A 630 12.34 -3.86 16.95
CA GLU A 630 12.42 -5.32 16.89
C GLU A 630 11.89 -5.80 15.54
N VAL A 631 12.38 -6.95 15.08
CA VAL A 631 11.81 -7.62 13.90
C VAL A 631 10.41 -8.11 14.26
N PHE A 632 9.39 -7.59 13.57
CA PHE A 632 8.02 -8.06 13.71
C PHE A 632 7.78 -9.33 12.90
N TYR A 633 8.15 -9.32 11.61
CA TYR A 633 8.19 -10.50 10.76
C TYR A 633 9.07 -10.29 9.54
N GLN A 634 9.40 -11.41 8.89
CA GLN A 634 10.20 -11.46 7.67
C GLN A 634 9.50 -12.34 6.65
N THR A 635 9.30 -11.84 5.43
CA THR A 635 8.60 -12.61 4.40
C THR A 635 9.40 -13.79 3.87
N HIS A 636 10.73 -13.75 3.99
CA HIS A 636 11.63 -14.82 3.52
C HIS A 636 11.75 -16.00 4.49
N ASN A 637 11.20 -15.89 5.70
CA ASN A 637 11.21 -16.98 6.66
C ASN A 637 10.29 -18.13 6.18
N LYS A 638 10.84 -19.33 6.00
CA LYS A 638 10.06 -20.51 5.54
C LYS A 638 8.93 -20.89 6.51
N SER A 639 9.10 -20.60 7.80
CA SER A 639 8.10 -20.82 8.85
C SER A 639 7.03 -19.73 8.91
N ASP A 640 7.15 -18.67 8.10
CA ASP A 640 6.18 -17.58 8.06
C ASP A 640 4.80 -18.09 7.61
N PRO A 641 3.70 -17.74 8.30
CA PRO A 641 2.36 -18.18 7.91
C PRO A 641 1.93 -17.71 6.51
N PHE A 642 2.48 -16.60 6.00
CA PHE A 642 2.24 -16.16 4.63
C PHE A 642 2.97 -17.04 3.61
N LYS A 643 4.01 -17.80 3.95
CA LYS A 643 4.71 -18.73 3.04
C LYS A 643 5.04 -18.09 1.67
N LEU A 644 5.44 -16.82 1.65
CA LEU A 644 5.82 -16.11 0.43
C LEU A 644 7.21 -16.58 -0.01
N LYS A 645 7.35 -17.03 -1.25
CA LYS A 645 8.66 -17.41 -1.82
C LYS A 645 9.43 -16.23 -2.37
N ASP A 646 8.67 -15.27 -2.89
CA ASP A 646 9.10 -14.01 -3.46
C ASP A 646 7.93 -13.02 -3.32
N LEU A 647 8.14 -11.78 -3.75
CA LEU A 647 7.09 -10.76 -3.75
C LEU A 647 6.46 -10.58 -5.14
N THR A 648 6.45 -11.63 -5.97
CA THR A 648 5.79 -11.56 -7.28
C THR A 648 4.27 -11.54 -7.18
N MET A 649 3.61 -11.06 -8.24
CA MET A 649 2.16 -11.03 -8.36
C MET A 649 1.55 -12.42 -8.09
N ARG A 650 2.19 -13.50 -8.56
CA ARG A 650 1.68 -14.85 -8.33
C ARG A 650 1.64 -15.22 -6.84
N SER A 651 2.69 -14.89 -6.10
CA SER A 651 2.77 -15.12 -4.65
C SER A 651 1.70 -14.33 -3.89
N TYR A 652 1.43 -13.09 -4.28
CA TYR A 652 0.37 -12.28 -3.68
C TYR A 652 -1.05 -12.75 -4.02
N ILE A 653 -1.32 -13.24 -5.24
CA ILE A 653 -2.60 -13.87 -5.59
C ILE A 653 -2.83 -15.11 -4.70
N ASP A 654 -1.82 -15.96 -4.54
CA ASP A 654 -1.92 -17.17 -3.73
C ASP A 654 -2.02 -16.87 -2.22
N LEU A 655 -1.44 -15.76 -1.74
CA LEU A 655 -1.66 -15.25 -0.38
C LEU A 655 -3.08 -14.72 -0.18
N ALA A 656 -3.56 -13.83 -1.06
CA ALA A 656 -4.90 -13.26 -1.03
C ALA A 656 -5.97 -14.37 -0.99
N ARG A 657 -5.83 -15.39 -1.83
CA ARG A 657 -6.74 -16.54 -1.87
C ARG A 657 -6.76 -17.32 -0.55
N ARG A 658 -5.59 -17.55 0.07
CA ARG A 658 -5.53 -18.22 1.38
C ARG A 658 -6.16 -17.38 2.49
N ILE A 659 -6.05 -16.06 2.41
CA ILE A 659 -6.75 -15.15 3.31
C ILE A 659 -8.27 -15.23 3.10
N GLY A 660 -8.73 -15.14 1.86
CA GLY A 660 -10.16 -15.22 1.48
C GLY A 660 -10.83 -16.53 1.89
N ASN A 661 -10.12 -17.66 1.80
CA ASN A 661 -10.63 -19.01 2.08
C ASN A 661 -10.90 -19.33 3.57
N PHE A 662 -10.90 -18.35 4.47
CA PHE A 662 -11.02 -18.52 5.93
C PHE A 662 -12.19 -19.40 6.41
N ASN A 663 -13.23 -19.65 5.60
CA ASN A 663 -14.44 -20.37 6.02
C ASN A 663 -14.97 -21.46 5.05
N GLU A 664 -14.20 -21.97 4.08
CA GLU A 664 -14.72 -22.97 3.11
C GLU A 664 -14.88 -24.41 3.64
N LYS A 665 -14.62 -24.69 4.93
CA LYS A 665 -14.72 -26.06 5.48
C LYS A 665 -15.37 -26.14 6.86
N SER A 666 -16.68 -25.89 6.93
CA SER A 666 -17.54 -26.39 8.02
C SER A 666 -19.03 -26.42 7.68
N SER A 667 -19.43 -26.43 6.41
CA SER A 667 -20.77 -26.86 6.01
C SER A 667 -20.71 -28.34 5.63
N GLY A 668 -21.08 -29.19 6.60
CA GLY A 668 -21.41 -30.59 6.35
C GLY A 668 -22.47 -30.71 5.26
N GLY A 669 -22.44 -31.85 4.56
CA GLY A 669 -23.17 -32.13 3.33
C GLY A 669 -24.58 -31.54 3.24
N GLY A 670 -24.76 -30.63 2.29
CA GLY A 670 -26.04 -30.12 1.83
C GLY A 670 -26.03 -30.08 0.31
N LYS A 671 -27.00 -30.76 -0.29
CA LYS A 671 -27.13 -31.04 -1.72
C LYS A 671 -26.93 -29.80 -2.61
N ASN A 672 -26.23 -30.00 -3.72
CA ASN A 672 -26.13 -29.12 -4.88
C ASN A 672 -27.38 -28.24 -5.10
N HIS A 673 -27.24 -26.93 -4.94
CA HIS A 673 -28.14 -25.97 -5.58
C HIS A 673 -27.42 -25.29 -6.74
N LYS A 674 -27.73 -25.77 -7.95
CA LYS A 674 -27.56 -25.00 -9.19
C LYS A 674 -28.33 -23.69 -9.02
N ARG A 675 -27.66 -22.55 -8.79
CA ARG A 675 -28.27 -21.24 -9.05
C ARG A 675 -28.13 -20.93 -10.53
N ASN A 676 -29.23 -21.14 -11.23
CA ASN A 676 -29.41 -20.71 -12.60
C ASN A 676 -29.34 -19.18 -12.70
N LYS A 677 -28.46 -18.74 -13.60
CA LYS A 677 -28.58 -17.54 -14.41
C LYS A 677 -30.03 -17.37 -14.89
N LYS A 678 -30.73 -16.32 -14.46
CA LYS A 678 -32.02 -15.92 -15.04
C LYS A 678 -31.86 -14.58 -15.76
N THR A 679 -31.67 -14.67 -17.07
CA THR A 679 -31.90 -13.56 -18.01
C THR A 679 -33.35 -13.54 -18.44
N ARG A 680 -33.88 -12.32 -18.65
CA ARG A 680 -34.93 -11.90 -19.62
C ARG A 680 -35.88 -12.98 -20.14
N GLU A 681 -37.18 -12.74 -19.97
CA GLU A 681 -38.18 -13.11 -20.99
C GLU A 681 -39.28 -12.06 -21.16
N LEU A 682 -39.62 -11.82 -22.42
CA LEU A 682 -40.95 -11.98 -23.05
C LEU A 682 -40.70 -11.89 -24.58
N GLY A 683 -41.15 -12.80 -25.45
CA GLY A 683 -41.94 -14.03 -25.31
C GLY A 683 -42.06 -14.78 -26.67
N GLY A 684 -42.85 -15.86 -26.68
CA GLY A 684 -43.27 -16.64 -27.88
C GLY A 684 -42.89 -18.14 -27.81
N VAL A 685 -43.63 -18.99 -27.09
CA VAL A 685 -44.69 -19.95 -27.53
C VAL A 685 -44.23 -20.98 -28.60
N GLU A 686 -44.11 -22.26 -28.22
CA GLU A 686 -44.86 -23.44 -28.75
C GLU A 686 -44.36 -24.77 -28.15
N GLU A 687 -45.24 -25.78 -28.21
CA GLU A 687 -45.41 -26.99 -27.38
C GLU A 687 -44.57 -28.25 -27.74
N ALA A 688 -44.77 -29.30 -26.92
CA ALA A 688 -44.71 -30.75 -27.21
C ALA A 688 -43.33 -31.45 -27.06
N ASP A 689 -43.16 -32.67 -26.54
CA ASP A 689 -44.03 -33.71 -25.94
C ASP A 689 -43.11 -34.84 -25.37
N ALA A 690 -43.65 -35.56 -24.38
CA ALA A 690 -43.44 -36.95 -23.89
C ALA A 690 -42.07 -37.66 -23.82
N GLY A 691 -41.89 -38.41 -22.72
CA GLY A 691 -41.01 -39.60 -22.68
C GLY A 691 -40.67 -40.13 -21.29
N THR A 692 -41.53 -40.98 -20.74
CA THR A 692 -41.62 -41.50 -19.36
C THR A 692 -40.84 -42.83 -19.14
N LEU A 693 -40.69 -43.21 -17.85
CA LEU A 693 -40.45 -44.54 -17.22
C LEU A 693 -38.97 -44.88 -16.86
N GLU A 694 -38.58 -44.86 -15.58
CA GLU A 694 -38.87 -45.74 -14.41
C GLU A 694 -37.90 -46.95 -14.31
N LEU A 695 -37.10 -46.98 -13.23
CA LEU A 695 -36.92 -48.17 -12.37
C LEU A 695 -36.21 -47.81 -11.04
N GLU A 696 -36.88 -48.14 -9.94
CA GLU A 696 -36.39 -48.37 -8.57
C GLU A 696 -35.38 -49.55 -8.57
N ASP A 697 -34.54 -49.88 -7.58
CA ASP A 697 -34.40 -49.56 -6.16
C ASP A 697 -33.01 -50.11 -5.69
N VAL A 698 -32.74 -50.00 -4.39
CA VAL A 698 -31.81 -50.80 -3.55
C VAL A 698 -30.51 -50.11 -3.12
N LEU A 699 -30.54 -49.75 -1.84
CA LEU A 699 -29.46 -49.39 -0.94
C LEU A 699 -28.56 -50.61 -0.66
N GLU A 700 -27.25 -50.45 -0.81
CA GLU A 700 -26.27 -51.20 -0.03
C GLU A 700 -25.28 -50.20 0.58
N GLU A 701 -25.31 -50.15 1.92
CA GLU A 701 -24.35 -49.48 2.77
C GLU A 701 -23.04 -50.30 2.76
N GLU A 702 -21.96 -49.75 2.22
CA GLU A 702 -20.61 -50.22 2.55
C GLU A 702 -19.85 -49.09 3.24
N ASN A 703 -19.47 -49.44 4.47
CA ASN A 703 -18.81 -48.65 5.48
C ASN A 703 -17.30 -48.79 5.28
N ASP A 704 -16.67 -47.83 4.60
CA ASP A 704 -15.21 -47.80 4.43
C ASP A 704 -14.59 -46.63 5.19
N GLU A 705 -14.05 -47.01 6.33
CA GLU A 705 -13.19 -46.28 7.26
C GLU A 705 -11.84 -45.95 6.58
N TYR A 706 -11.44 -44.67 6.49
CA TYR A 706 -10.06 -44.34 6.05
C TYR A 706 -9.46 -43.07 6.69
N TYR A 707 -8.51 -43.34 7.59
CA TYR A 707 -7.25 -42.66 7.98
C TYR A 707 -7.12 -41.13 7.89
N GLU A 708 -7.09 -40.55 9.09
CA GLU A 708 -6.50 -39.26 9.45
C GLU A 708 -4.97 -39.39 9.41
N VAL A 709 -4.27 -38.58 8.60
CA VAL A 709 -2.81 -38.44 8.70
C VAL A 709 -2.52 -37.43 9.78
N HIS A 710 -2.05 -37.96 10.91
CA HIS A 710 -1.47 -37.22 12.02
C HIS A 710 -0.27 -36.38 11.53
N GLU A 711 -0.28 -35.09 11.91
CA GLU A 711 0.96 -34.33 12.11
C GLU A 711 1.70 -35.02 13.27
N THR A 712 2.75 -35.78 12.96
CA THR A 712 3.70 -36.29 13.94
C THR A 712 4.80 -35.25 14.11
N ASP A 713 4.73 -34.53 15.22
CA ASP A 713 5.92 -34.02 15.91
C ASP A 713 6.54 -35.23 16.61
N ASP A 714 7.71 -35.67 16.16
CA ASP A 714 8.61 -36.53 16.92
C ASP A 714 9.99 -35.88 16.86
N ASP A 715 10.49 -35.48 18.03
CA ASP A 715 11.87 -35.66 18.50
C ASP A 715 11.97 -35.08 19.93
N GLU A 716 11.62 -35.92 20.93
CA GLU A 716 12.20 -35.85 22.27
C GLU A 716 13.02 -37.12 22.49
N GLU A 717 14.29 -36.97 22.91
CA GLU A 717 15.14 -38.06 23.38
C GLU A 717 14.89 -38.34 24.88
N ASP A 718 14.62 -39.62 25.15
CA ASP A 718 14.42 -40.31 26.43
C ASP A 718 15.56 -40.12 27.46
N TRP A 719 15.19 -40.15 28.76
CA TRP A 719 15.89 -40.97 29.77
C TRP A 719 14.91 -41.50 30.83
N ASP A 720 15.02 -42.80 31.05
CA ASP A 720 14.22 -43.69 31.88
C ASP A 720 14.29 -43.43 33.39
N GLU A 721 13.23 -43.78 34.13
CA GLU A 721 13.32 -44.70 35.29
C GLU A 721 11.93 -45.17 35.80
N GLU A 722 11.82 -46.49 36.01
CA GLU A 722 10.71 -47.25 36.60
C GLU A 722 10.32 -46.76 38.02
N VAL A 723 9.05 -46.88 38.46
CA VAL A 723 8.53 -48.00 39.30
C VAL A 723 6.99 -47.91 39.56
N ASP A 724 6.35 -49.08 39.50
CA ASP A 724 5.21 -49.64 40.27
C ASP A 724 3.77 -49.03 40.33
N ALA A 725 2.89 -49.75 39.61
CA ALA A 725 1.61 -50.36 40.01
C ALA A 725 0.74 -49.78 41.16
N GLU A 726 -0.53 -49.44 40.86
CA GLU A 726 -1.71 -50.17 41.41
C GLU A 726 -3.07 -49.70 40.84
N LYS A 727 -4.12 -50.46 41.14
CA LYS A 727 -5.34 -50.73 40.36
C LYS A 727 -6.50 -49.72 40.52
N LYS A 728 -7.20 -49.52 39.39
CA LYS A 728 -8.66 -49.41 39.17
C LYS A 728 -9.53 -48.63 40.18
N LYS A 729 -10.22 -47.58 39.69
CA LYS A 729 -11.70 -47.46 39.76
C LYS A 729 -12.27 -46.38 38.83
N LYS A 730 -13.28 -46.80 38.06
CA LYS A 730 -14.12 -46.02 37.12
C LYS A 730 -14.77 -44.79 37.77
N LYS A 731 -14.78 -43.64 37.07
CA LYS A 731 -15.88 -42.64 37.13
C LYS A 731 -15.89 -41.74 35.87
N ASN A 732 -17.08 -41.67 35.27
CA ASN A 732 -17.57 -40.89 34.12
C ASN A 732 -16.72 -39.70 33.62
N LYS A 733 -16.20 -39.83 32.38
CA LYS A 733 -15.77 -38.68 31.56
C LYS A 733 -17.01 -38.04 30.92
N LYS A 734 -17.37 -36.83 31.37
CA LYS A 734 -18.11 -35.87 30.55
C LYS A 734 -17.18 -35.45 29.40
N ASN A 735 -17.49 -35.86 28.17
CA ASN A 735 -16.85 -35.31 26.98
C ASN A 735 -17.23 -33.84 26.84
N LYS A 736 -16.40 -32.94 27.37
CA LYS A 736 -16.36 -31.56 26.88
C LYS A 736 -15.71 -31.62 25.51
N HIS A 737 -16.52 -31.54 24.45
CA HIS A 737 -16.04 -31.21 23.11
C HIS A 737 -15.34 -29.85 23.19
N ARG A 738 -14.01 -29.86 23.28
CA ARG A 738 -13.19 -28.67 23.14
C ARG A 738 -13.13 -28.40 21.63
N LYS A 739 -13.99 -27.50 21.13
CA LYS A 739 -13.92 -27.01 19.74
C LYS A 739 -12.49 -26.50 19.50
N LYS A 740 -11.69 -27.22 18.70
CA LYS A 740 -10.44 -26.70 18.14
C LYS A 740 -10.84 -25.69 17.06
N GLY A 741 -11.07 -24.43 17.43
CA GLY A 741 -11.12 -23.32 16.48
C GLY A 741 -9.76 -23.12 15.81
N PRO A 742 -9.68 -22.48 14.63
CA PRO A 742 -8.47 -22.43 13.82
C PRO A 742 -7.48 -21.41 14.39
N LYS A 743 -6.71 -21.83 15.38
CA LYS A 743 -5.71 -21.01 16.06
C LYS A 743 -4.57 -20.51 15.14
N HIS A 744 -4.41 -21.09 13.94
CA HIS A 744 -3.31 -20.83 13.02
C HIS A 744 -3.73 -20.43 11.59
N HIS A 745 -4.91 -19.79 11.43
CA HIS A 745 -5.34 -19.39 10.08
C HIS A 745 -4.62 -18.13 9.57
N VAL A 746 -4.24 -18.13 8.28
CA VAL A 746 -3.56 -17.03 7.57
C VAL A 746 -4.28 -15.68 7.72
N TRP A 747 -5.61 -15.69 7.76
CA TRP A 747 -6.45 -14.52 8.03
C TRP A 747 -6.13 -13.84 9.37
N TYR A 748 -5.99 -14.62 10.44
CA TYR A 748 -5.67 -14.03 11.74
C TYR A 748 -4.29 -13.40 11.75
N THR A 749 -3.32 -14.06 11.14
CA THR A 749 -1.98 -13.48 10.96
C THR A 749 -2.03 -12.22 10.13
N PHE A 750 -2.88 -12.16 9.09
CA PHE A 750 -3.10 -10.95 8.30
C PHE A 750 -3.65 -9.79 9.14
N ILE A 751 -4.67 -10.04 9.96
CA ILE A 751 -5.25 -9.00 10.84
C ILE A 751 -4.27 -8.58 11.93
N GLU A 752 -3.58 -9.54 12.58
CA GLU A 752 -2.54 -9.25 13.57
C GLU A 752 -1.45 -8.36 12.97
N ARG A 753 -1.03 -8.65 11.74
CA ARG A 753 -0.03 -7.83 11.03
C ARG A 753 -0.57 -6.46 10.66
N ALA A 754 -1.80 -6.38 10.16
CA ALA A 754 -2.42 -5.12 9.78
C ALA A 754 -2.44 -4.10 10.91
N PHE A 755 -2.67 -4.56 12.15
CA PHE A 755 -2.66 -3.72 13.34
C PHE A 755 -1.35 -3.82 14.14
N VAL A 756 -0.27 -4.30 13.52
CA VAL A 756 1.09 -4.37 14.11
C VAL A 756 1.10 -5.03 15.50
N GLY A 757 0.30 -6.06 15.70
CA GLY A 757 0.22 -6.81 16.97
C GLY A 757 -0.42 -6.07 18.14
N THR A 758 -1.03 -4.89 17.95
CA THR A 758 -1.67 -4.15 19.05
C THR A 758 -3.02 -4.74 19.46
N MET A 759 -3.68 -5.46 18.54
CA MET A 759 -4.93 -6.17 18.82
C MET A 759 -4.64 -7.54 19.43
N SER A 760 -5.28 -7.81 20.57
CA SER A 760 -5.27 -9.13 21.20
C SER A 760 -6.08 -10.13 20.38
N ARG A 761 -5.82 -11.41 20.62
CA ARG A 761 -6.51 -12.47 19.89
C ARG A 761 -8.02 -12.45 20.09
N ASP A 762 -8.47 -12.17 21.30
CA ASP A 762 -9.89 -12.10 21.63
C ASP A 762 -10.58 -10.93 20.90
N GLU A 763 -9.91 -9.77 20.78
CA GLU A 763 -10.41 -8.63 19.99
C GLU A 763 -10.48 -8.95 18.50
N ILE A 764 -9.50 -9.72 17.98
CA ILE A 764 -9.55 -10.19 16.59
C ILE A 764 -10.69 -11.20 16.40
N ASP A 765 -10.91 -12.11 17.34
CA ASP A 765 -12.03 -13.06 17.28
C ASP A 765 -13.39 -12.35 17.34
N GLU A 766 -13.52 -11.31 18.17
CA GLU A 766 -14.76 -10.54 18.30
C GLU A 766 -15.10 -9.75 17.03
N ARG A 767 -14.10 -9.09 16.44
CA ARG A 767 -14.31 -8.18 15.29
C ARG A 767 -14.15 -8.85 13.93
N PHE A 768 -13.27 -9.85 13.85
CA PHE A 768 -12.88 -10.50 12.60
C PHE A 768 -13.09 -12.01 12.58
N GLY A 769 -13.53 -12.58 13.70
CA GLY A 769 -13.81 -13.99 13.81
C GLY A 769 -15.03 -14.41 13.00
N TRP A 770 -15.22 -15.72 12.90
CA TRP A 770 -16.37 -16.27 12.23
C TRP A 770 -17.61 -16.18 13.12
N ILE A 771 -18.60 -15.40 12.69
CA ILE A 771 -19.95 -15.45 13.24
C ILE A 771 -20.67 -16.62 12.54
N PRO A 772 -21.08 -17.68 13.26
CA PRO A 772 -21.99 -18.66 12.69
C PRO A 772 -23.25 -17.94 12.22
N GLY A 773 -23.60 -18.05 10.94
CA GLY A 773 -24.93 -17.64 10.49
C GLY A 773 -25.97 -18.36 11.35
N PRO A 774 -27.10 -17.71 11.69
CA PRO A 774 -28.13 -18.34 12.51
C PRO A 774 -28.50 -19.67 11.85
N THR A 775 -28.21 -20.76 12.55
CA THR A 775 -28.78 -22.06 12.21
C THR A 775 -30.29 -21.91 12.37
N GLU A 776 -31.05 -22.12 11.29
CA GLU A 776 -32.50 -22.30 11.37
C GLU A 776 -32.80 -23.43 12.37
N ALA A 777 -33.05 -23.06 13.61
CA ALA A 777 -33.50 -23.94 14.68
C ALA A 777 -34.48 -23.16 15.54
N ASP A 778 -35.75 -23.53 15.39
CA ASP A 778 -36.91 -23.21 16.23
C ASP A 778 -37.25 -21.74 16.48
N VAL A 779 -37.81 -21.08 15.45
CA VAL A 779 -38.85 -20.07 15.67
C VAL A 779 -40.20 -20.76 15.42
N THR A 780 -40.72 -21.45 16.44
CA THR A 780 -42.16 -21.73 16.50
C THR A 780 -42.89 -20.41 16.69
N TYR A 781 -43.55 -19.94 15.64
CA TYR A 781 -44.53 -18.85 15.74
C TYR A 781 -45.71 -19.33 16.59
N GLU A 782 -45.73 -18.97 17.87
CA GLU A 782 -46.99 -18.88 18.62
C GLU A 782 -47.67 -17.56 18.26
N SER A 783 -48.74 -17.66 17.47
CA SER A 783 -49.64 -16.55 17.16
C SER A 783 -50.33 -16.06 18.43
N PRO A 784 -50.24 -14.77 18.81
CA PRO A 784 -51.05 -14.22 19.89
C PRO A 784 -52.50 -14.04 19.43
N SER A 785 -53.44 -14.60 20.20
CA SER A 785 -54.88 -14.37 20.09
C SER A 785 -55.22 -12.87 20.19
N PRO A 786 -56.19 -12.36 19.42
CA PRO A 786 -56.52 -10.94 19.43
C PRO A 786 -57.25 -10.53 20.72
N PRO A 787 -56.86 -9.43 21.39
CA PRO A 787 -57.68 -8.84 22.43
C PRO A 787 -58.83 -8.01 21.82
N SER A 788 -59.98 -8.13 22.47
CA SER A 788 -61.24 -7.46 22.18
C SER A 788 -61.12 -5.94 22.22
N ALA A 789 -61.88 -5.29 21.33
CA ALA A 789 -62.07 -3.86 21.24
C ALA A 789 -62.63 -3.28 22.55
N ASP A 790 -61.99 -2.22 23.05
CA ASP A 790 -62.63 -1.21 23.87
C ASP A 790 -62.11 0.18 23.49
N ASN A 791 -63.07 1.07 23.24
CA ASN A 791 -62.93 2.47 22.86
C ASN A 791 -62.24 3.29 23.94
N VAL A 792 -61.20 4.06 23.60
CA VAL A 792 -60.94 5.37 24.23
C VAL A 792 -60.23 6.33 23.26
N ASP A 793 -61.02 7.29 22.77
CA ASP A 793 -60.74 8.73 22.60
C ASP A 793 -59.35 9.21 22.13
N LEU A 794 -59.32 9.78 20.92
CA LEU A 794 -58.21 10.54 20.36
C LEU A 794 -58.31 11.99 20.86
N GLY A 795 -57.37 12.39 21.72
CA GLY A 795 -57.15 13.77 22.11
C GLY A 795 -56.03 14.40 21.28
N ASP A 796 -56.38 15.50 20.62
CA ASP A 796 -55.52 16.32 19.76
C ASP A 796 -54.32 16.93 20.51
N GLY A 797 -53.18 17.00 19.84
CA GLY A 797 -52.00 17.72 20.34
C GLY A 797 -50.91 17.84 19.29
N GLU A 798 -50.95 18.94 18.52
CA GLU A 798 -49.87 19.41 17.66
C GLU A 798 -48.58 19.65 18.45
N LEU A 799 -47.46 19.12 17.95
CA LEU A 799 -46.20 19.84 17.64
C LEU A 799 -45.22 18.94 16.90
#